data_AF-A0A940BEV3-F1
#
_entry.id   AF-A0A940BEV3-F1
#
_cell.length_a   1.000
_cell.length_b   1.000
_cell.length_c   1.000
_cell.angle_alpha   90.00
_cell.angle_beta   90.00
_cell.angle_gamma   90.00
#
_symmetry.space_group_name_H-M   'P 1'
#
loop_
_entity.id
_entity.type
_entity.pdbx_description
1 polymer ?
#
loop_
_entity_poly.entity_id
_entity_poly.type
_entity_poly.pdbx_seq_one_letter_code
_entity_poly.pdbx_strand_id
1 'polypeptide(L)'
;MFKRILPLLALIFVSLHSQAQTPDPNFFIYLCFGQSNMEAGARPAEQDKDFNDPRFQFMAAVDMPRYNRVRNNWYTAVPPICRETNNMGPVDFFGRKMIEVLPQQYKVGVINVSVAGAKLELWDKDACEDYLAMEAADPSRSWLIGMAKEYGMSPYQRLLETAREAQKYGVIKGMLLHQGESNPDDSTWCGRVKKIHDDLCAELGLDPAKIPLLAGELKYAEQDGVCAAFNDVVLSHLPEVMPNGYVISALGCESTGDQFHFSTEGMRLMGYRMADKMLELQGFKKPEKRTVTLSPKKLGINVSPTLAGIFFEDINQSVDGGISAQLIQNNSFQAYNVPDGPANEFSTCDTVFFGWTVVSKEGAQGQARAVDDKPLVKNLQRWYDFDPNDKYDDALRYEQYSVRFDIENPGEGYGIAANGFGIAEYKRGPGVIYSNNTQTPSIPAVQGVSYDLGLYLQGAGYKGNISVYLEDAQGNVNSNVVRFSGLTGDWKQFQAQLRAERSVDSRLAIVADAAGTFWLDFVTLVPEASQLWKGGKYGPFRKDLLEALEALHPTFMRFPGGCASEGPNYFGQVFWKNSIGPREERIGFRNHWGYWTSQYIGFYEYLLMAEGLGATPLPVLNNGVTCQFAGHQYVAPLETQEDRDRFYSIFVKDALDFIEFCNGSTDT
;
A
#
# COMPACT_ATOMS: atom_id res chain seq x y z
N MET A 1 -70.59 -16.45 -80.04
CA MET A 1 -70.26 -15.12 -80.61
C MET A 1 -68.78 -14.88 -80.36
N PHE A 2 -67.95 -14.93 -81.43
CA PHE A 2 -66.60 -14.34 -81.62
C PHE A 2 -65.47 -14.67 -80.59
N LYS A 3 -64.18 -14.87 -80.90
CA LYS A 3 -63.34 -14.99 -82.11
C LYS A 3 -61.89 -15.30 -81.62
N ARG A 4 -61.13 -16.09 -82.40
CA ARG A 4 -59.69 -15.94 -82.78
C ARG A 4 -58.57 -16.11 -81.71
N ILE A 5 -57.63 -17.06 -81.85
CA ILE A 5 -56.38 -17.17 -82.67
C ILE A 5 -55.10 -16.90 -81.82
N LEU A 6 -54.16 -17.85 -81.89
CA LEU A 6 -52.73 -17.88 -81.46
C LEU A 6 -51.94 -16.56 -81.72
N PRO A 7 -50.79 -16.25 -81.07
CA PRO A 7 -49.51 -16.87 -81.51
C PRO A 7 -48.25 -16.85 -80.56
N LEU A 8 -47.24 -17.59 -81.04
CA LEU A 8 -45.77 -17.38 -81.07
C LEU A 8 -44.89 -17.26 -79.81
N LEU A 9 -43.90 -18.17 -79.78
CA LEU A 9 -42.61 -18.04 -79.10
C LEU A 9 -41.85 -16.76 -79.48
N ALA A 10 -41.22 -16.14 -78.48
CA ALA A 10 -40.06 -15.26 -78.66
C ALA A 10 -38.95 -15.69 -77.68
N LEU A 11 -37.79 -16.07 -78.21
CA LEU A 11 -36.54 -16.25 -77.46
C LEU A 11 -36.13 -14.90 -76.86
N ILE A 12 -35.94 -14.86 -75.53
CA ILE A 12 -35.27 -13.76 -74.85
C ILE A 12 -33.86 -14.24 -74.47
N PHE A 13 -32.85 -13.68 -75.14
CA PHE A 13 -31.48 -13.71 -74.66
C PHE A 13 -31.40 -12.86 -73.39
N VAL A 14 -31.26 -13.50 -72.23
CA VAL A 14 -30.90 -12.81 -70.99
C VAL A 14 -29.38 -12.68 -70.95
N SER A 15 -28.89 -11.49 -71.24
CA SER A 15 -27.52 -11.08 -70.94
C SER A 15 -27.37 -10.92 -69.42
N LEU A 16 -26.81 -11.95 -68.78
CA LEU A 16 -26.32 -11.91 -67.39
C LEU A 16 -25.22 -10.84 -67.28
N HIS A 17 -25.61 -9.63 -66.88
CA HIS A 17 -24.66 -8.65 -66.36
C HIS A 17 -24.37 -9.05 -64.92
N SER A 18 -23.15 -9.55 -64.66
CA SER A 18 -22.66 -9.72 -63.29
C SER A 18 -22.57 -8.34 -62.63
N GLN A 19 -23.48 -8.06 -61.70
CA GLN A 19 -23.40 -6.89 -60.85
C GLN A 19 -22.10 -7.00 -60.03
N ALA A 20 -21.15 -6.10 -60.23
CA ALA A 20 -19.92 -6.05 -59.45
C ALA A 20 -20.29 -5.82 -57.98
N GLN A 21 -20.02 -6.79 -57.12
CA GLN A 21 -20.23 -6.68 -55.68
C GLN A 21 -19.35 -5.54 -55.15
N THR A 22 -19.97 -4.52 -54.54
CA THR A 22 -19.22 -3.44 -53.92
C THR A 22 -18.56 -3.96 -52.62
N PRO A 23 -17.26 -3.73 -52.39
CA PRO A 23 -16.58 -4.23 -51.20
C PRO A 23 -17.20 -3.67 -49.92
N ASP A 24 -17.37 -4.52 -48.90
CA ASP A 24 -17.92 -4.13 -47.60
C ASP A 24 -16.88 -3.31 -46.81
N PRO A 25 -17.12 -2.01 -46.53
CA PRO A 25 -16.15 -1.17 -45.83
C PRO A 25 -15.92 -1.61 -44.38
N ASN A 26 -16.81 -2.44 -43.80
CA ASN A 26 -16.67 -3.00 -42.44
C ASN A 26 -16.02 -4.40 -42.43
N PHE A 27 -15.65 -4.94 -43.59
CA PHE A 27 -14.86 -6.17 -43.67
C PHE A 27 -13.37 -5.83 -43.80
N PHE A 28 -12.66 -5.83 -42.68
CA PHE A 28 -11.24 -5.49 -42.63
C PHE A 28 -10.37 -6.69 -42.97
N ILE A 29 -9.51 -6.54 -43.97
CA ILE A 29 -8.65 -7.62 -44.48
C ILE A 29 -7.19 -7.31 -44.15
N TYR A 30 -6.46 -8.30 -43.65
CA TYR A 30 -5.05 -8.19 -43.31
C TYR A 30 -4.21 -9.22 -44.06
N LEU A 31 -3.10 -8.74 -44.65
CA LEU A 31 -2.15 -9.58 -45.38
C LEU A 31 -1.07 -10.05 -44.39
N CYS A 32 -0.88 -11.35 -44.25
CA CYS A 32 0.03 -11.94 -43.28
C CYS A 32 1.10 -12.76 -44.01
N PHE A 33 2.37 -12.51 -43.70
CA PHE A 33 3.49 -13.23 -44.29
C PHE A 33 4.67 -13.31 -43.31
N GLY A 34 5.60 -14.21 -43.59
CA GLY A 34 6.75 -14.47 -42.71
C GLY A 34 7.05 -15.96 -42.56
N GLN A 35 7.84 -16.31 -41.55
CA GLN A 35 8.37 -17.68 -41.39
C GLN A 35 7.64 -18.51 -40.33
N SER A 36 8.31 -19.47 -39.70
CA SER A 36 7.71 -20.53 -38.87
C SER A 36 6.80 -20.02 -37.74
N ASN A 37 7.19 -18.94 -37.05
CA ASN A 37 6.37 -18.32 -36.01
C ASN A 37 5.07 -17.69 -36.57
N MET A 38 5.05 -17.21 -37.82
CA MET A 38 3.84 -16.73 -38.52
C MET A 38 3.03 -17.87 -39.15
N GLU A 39 3.71 -18.92 -39.62
CA GLU A 39 3.11 -20.06 -40.33
C GLU A 39 2.25 -20.96 -39.42
N ALA A 40 2.33 -20.78 -38.10
CA ALA A 40 1.49 -21.42 -37.08
C ALA A 40 1.99 -22.81 -36.58
N GLY A 41 2.98 -22.80 -35.67
CA GLY A 41 3.51 -24.00 -35.01
C GLY A 41 2.87 -24.36 -33.65
N ALA A 42 2.06 -23.49 -33.05
CA ALA A 42 1.53 -23.67 -31.71
C ALA A 42 0.37 -24.65 -31.62
N ARG A 43 0.36 -25.51 -30.60
CA ARG A 43 -0.73 -26.48 -30.37
C ARG A 43 -1.90 -25.79 -29.63
N PRO A 44 -3.16 -26.04 -30.01
CA PRO A 44 -4.32 -25.48 -29.30
C PRO A 44 -4.30 -25.85 -27.81
N ALA A 45 -4.51 -24.86 -26.93
CA ALA A 45 -4.77 -25.09 -25.52
C ALA A 45 -6.27 -25.41 -25.29
N GLU A 46 -6.64 -25.85 -24.09
CA GLU A 46 -8.05 -26.14 -23.75
C GLU A 46 -8.98 -24.96 -24.04
N GLN A 47 -8.55 -23.74 -23.71
CA GLN A 47 -9.28 -22.50 -23.94
C GLN A 47 -9.45 -22.12 -25.42
N ASP A 48 -8.70 -22.75 -26.32
CA ASP A 48 -8.75 -22.47 -27.75
C ASP A 48 -9.73 -23.37 -28.50
N LYS A 49 -10.23 -24.42 -27.84
CA LYS A 49 -11.22 -25.35 -28.37
C LYS A 49 -12.53 -24.62 -28.68
N ASP A 50 -13.26 -25.16 -29.65
CA ASP A 50 -14.61 -24.74 -30.03
C ASP A 50 -14.79 -23.30 -30.58
N PHE A 51 -13.71 -22.55 -30.81
CA PHE A 51 -13.81 -21.25 -31.47
C PHE A 51 -14.37 -21.38 -32.90
N ASN A 52 -15.50 -20.72 -33.18
CA ASN A 52 -16.19 -20.73 -34.48
C ASN A 52 -17.02 -19.45 -34.69
N ASP A 53 -16.44 -18.26 -34.48
CA ASP A 53 -17.12 -16.98 -34.72
C ASP A 53 -17.04 -16.61 -36.23
N PRO A 54 -18.17 -16.51 -36.96
CA PRO A 54 -18.19 -16.24 -38.39
C PRO A 54 -17.68 -14.83 -38.78
N ARG A 55 -17.49 -13.92 -37.81
CA ARG A 55 -16.92 -12.60 -38.06
C ARG A 55 -15.41 -12.64 -38.29
N PHE A 56 -14.71 -13.68 -37.83
CA PHE A 56 -13.30 -13.88 -38.16
C PHE A 56 -13.16 -14.94 -39.25
N GLN A 57 -12.66 -14.52 -40.40
CA GLN A 57 -12.57 -15.32 -41.61
C GLN A 57 -11.13 -15.34 -42.13
N PHE A 58 -10.81 -16.36 -42.92
CA PHE A 58 -9.59 -16.39 -43.71
C PHE A 58 -9.90 -16.81 -45.14
N MET A 59 -9.12 -16.29 -46.09
CA MET A 59 -9.17 -16.76 -47.48
C MET A 59 -8.03 -17.76 -47.68
N ALA A 60 -8.37 -18.96 -48.13
CA ALA A 60 -7.40 -20.02 -48.32
C ALA A 60 -6.43 -19.67 -49.47
N ALA A 61 -5.14 -19.52 -49.17
CA ALA A 61 -4.11 -19.26 -50.19
C ALA A 61 -3.65 -20.53 -50.93
N VAL A 62 -3.99 -21.71 -50.41
CA VAL A 62 -3.73 -23.03 -51.01
C VAL A 62 -4.96 -23.92 -50.84
N ASP A 63 -5.03 -25.01 -51.61
CA ASP A 63 -6.05 -26.03 -51.41
C ASP A 63 -5.73 -26.85 -50.14
N MET A 64 -6.74 -27.05 -49.29
CA MET A 64 -6.64 -27.83 -48.05
C MET A 64 -7.69 -28.96 -48.08
N PRO A 65 -7.45 -30.02 -48.86
CA PRO A 65 -8.44 -31.08 -49.10
C PRO A 65 -8.88 -31.80 -47.82
N ARG A 66 -8.03 -31.91 -46.78
CA ARG A 66 -8.41 -32.50 -45.48
C ARG A 66 -9.60 -31.80 -44.81
N TYR A 67 -9.77 -30.51 -45.08
CA TYR A 67 -10.83 -29.67 -44.49
C TYR A 67 -11.89 -29.25 -45.52
N ASN A 68 -11.84 -29.80 -46.75
CA ASN A 68 -12.66 -29.37 -47.89
C ASN A 68 -12.59 -27.86 -48.17
N ARG A 69 -11.40 -27.25 -48.00
CA ARG A 69 -11.21 -25.83 -48.27
C ARG A 69 -10.46 -25.65 -49.58
N VAL A 70 -11.13 -25.04 -50.56
CA VAL A 70 -10.59 -24.67 -51.86
C VAL A 70 -9.97 -23.28 -51.78
N ARG A 71 -8.83 -23.12 -52.45
CA ARG A 71 -8.09 -21.89 -52.67
C ARG A 71 -8.96 -20.75 -53.20
N ASN A 72 -8.69 -19.52 -52.75
CA ASN A 72 -9.42 -18.28 -53.05
C ASN A 72 -10.86 -18.19 -52.53
N ASN A 73 -11.29 -19.13 -51.67
CA ASN A 73 -12.58 -19.05 -50.97
C ASN A 73 -12.41 -18.60 -49.52
N TRP A 74 -13.43 -17.92 -48.99
CA TRP A 74 -13.53 -17.52 -47.59
C TRP A 74 -14.08 -18.65 -46.71
N TYR A 75 -13.50 -18.81 -45.52
CA TYR A 75 -13.98 -19.72 -44.48
C TYR A 75 -13.92 -19.03 -43.12
N THR A 76 -14.77 -19.45 -42.16
CA THR A 76 -14.55 -19.09 -40.75
C THR A 76 -13.16 -19.55 -40.33
N ALA A 77 -12.43 -18.68 -39.64
CA ALA A 77 -11.04 -18.87 -39.23
C ALA A 77 -10.92 -19.86 -38.04
N VAL A 78 -11.22 -21.12 -38.33
CA VAL A 78 -10.94 -22.27 -37.49
C VAL A 78 -9.60 -22.88 -37.94
N PRO A 79 -8.60 -22.99 -37.05
CA PRO A 79 -7.28 -23.52 -37.39
C PRO A 79 -7.34 -24.86 -38.13
N PRO A 80 -6.41 -25.13 -39.08
CA PRO A 80 -5.34 -24.23 -39.50
C PRO A 80 -5.79 -23.19 -40.53
N ILE A 81 -5.17 -22.00 -40.51
CA ILE A 81 -5.52 -20.87 -41.40
C ILE A 81 -4.39 -20.46 -42.38
N CYS A 82 -3.29 -21.21 -42.42
CA CYS A 82 -2.18 -21.03 -43.39
C CYS A 82 -2.18 -22.14 -44.46
N ARG A 83 -1.92 -23.39 -44.05
CA ARG A 83 -2.02 -24.62 -44.86
C ARG A 83 -2.45 -25.81 -43.99
N GLU A 84 -2.84 -26.92 -44.61
CA GLU A 84 -3.52 -28.03 -43.92
C GLU A 84 -2.68 -28.76 -42.86
N THR A 85 -1.35 -28.60 -42.87
CA THR A 85 -0.41 -29.27 -41.96
C THR A 85 0.00 -28.42 -40.75
N ASN A 86 -0.38 -27.13 -40.72
CA ASN A 86 -0.03 -26.24 -39.60
C ASN A 86 -1.03 -26.35 -38.44
N ASN A 87 -0.74 -25.61 -37.36
CA ASN A 87 -1.59 -25.47 -36.20
C ASN A 87 -2.05 -24.01 -36.03
N MET A 88 -1.84 -23.42 -34.84
CA MET A 88 -2.21 -22.05 -34.50
C MET A 88 -0.98 -21.12 -34.48
N GLY A 89 -1.19 -19.86 -34.83
CA GLY A 89 -0.17 -18.82 -34.90
C GLY A 89 -0.66 -17.48 -34.35
N PRO A 90 0.18 -16.43 -34.37
CA PRO A 90 -0.22 -15.11 -33.90
C PRO A 90 -1.42 -14.54 -34.67
N VAL A 91 -1.62 -14.93 -35.94
CA VAL A 91 -2.77 -14.50 -36.77
C VAL A 91 -4.10 -15.01 -36.22
N ASP A 92 -4.14 -16.23 -35.67
CA ASP A 92 -5.35 -16.78 -35.06
C ASP A 92 -5.79 -15.92 -33.86
N PHE A 93 -4.83 -15.55 -33.01
CA PHE A 93 -5.09 -14.75 -31.82
C PHE A 93 -5.32 -13.28 -32.13
N PHE A 94 -4.65 -12.75 -33.15
CA PHE A 94 -4.92 -11.43 -33.72
C PHE A 94 -6.39 -11.31 -34.12
N GLY A 95 -6.88 -12.19 -34.99
CA GLY A 95 -8.26 -12.09 -35.49
C GLY A 95 -9.31 -12.27 -34.41
N ARG A 96 -9.09 -13.22 -33.49
CA ARG A 96 -9.94 -13.41 -32.28
C ARG A 96 -10.00 -12.14 -31.43
N LYS A 97 -8.88 -11.47 -31.23
CA LYS A 97 -8.82 -10.23 -30.44
C LYS A 97 -9.47 -9.05 -31.15
N MET A 98 -9.25 -8.92 -32.47
CA MET A 98 -9.88 -7.89 -33.28
C MET A 98 -11.41 -7.97 -33.18
N ILE A 99 -12.01 -9.15 -33.34
CA ILE A 99 -13.47 -9.31 -33.26
C ILE A 99 -14.02 -9.17 -31.82
N GLU A 100 -13.22 -9.41 -30.77
CA GLU A 100 -13.62 -9.14 -29.37
C GLU A 100 -13.90 -7.63 -29.17
N VAL A 101 -13.11 -6.77 -29.82
CA VAL A 101 -13.17 -5.31 -29.63
C VAL A 101 -14.03 -4.61 -30.68
N LEU A 102 -13.98 -5.07 -31.93
CA LEU A 102 -14.71 -4.42 -33.02
C LEU A 102 -16.23 -4.54 -32.84
N PRO A 103 -16.99 -3.48 -33.18
CA PRO A 103 -18.46 -3.53 -33.16
C PRO A 103 -19.02 -4.68 -34.01
N GLN A 104 -20.23 -5.15 -33.68
CA GLN A 104 -20.82 -6.37 -34.26
C GLN A 104 -20.95 -6.34 -35.79
N GLN A 105 -21.08 -5.16 -36.41
CA GLN A 105 -21.16 -5.02 -37.87
C GLN A 105 -19.83 -5.25 -38.60
N TYR A 106 -18.70 -5.32 -37.89
CA TYR A 106 -17.39 -5.54 -38.48
C TYR A 106 -17.05 -7.02 -38.59
N LYS A 107 -16.33 -7.34 -39.66
CA LYS A 107 -15.69 -8.65 -39.89
C LYS A 107 -14.19 -8.44 -40.05
N VAL A 108 -13.43 -9.47 -39.73
CA VAL A 108 -11.97 -9.53 -39.87
C VAL A 108 -11.62 -10.68 -40.80
N GLY A 109 -10.89 -10.38 -41.86
CA GLY A 109 -10.40 -11.32 -42.86
C GLY A 109 -8.88 -11.37 -42.80
N VAL A 110 -8.29 -12.55 -42.91
CA VAL A 110 -6.83 -12.71 -43.01
C VAL A 110 -6.45 -13.55 -44.21
N ILE A 111 -5.29 -13.22 -44.81
CA ILE A 111 -4.65 -14.00 -45.86
C ILE A 111 -3.25 -14.34 -45.34
N ASN A 112 -2.98 -15.61 -45.04
CA ASN A 112 -1.69 -16.03 -44.51
C ASN A 112 -0.89 -16.78 -45.58
N VAL A 113 0.21 -16.18 -46.04
CA VAL A 113 1.14 -16.75 -47.01
C VAL A 113 2.53 -16.79 -46.37
N SER A 114 2.68 -17.70 -45.41
CA SER A 114 3.92 -17.92 -44.67
C SER A 114 4.62 -19.21 -45.07
N VAL A 115 5.93 -19.26 -44.88
CA VAL A 115 6.80 -20.41 -45.22
C VAL A 115 7.87 -20.55 -44.14
N ALA A 116 7.84 -21.64 -43.35
CA ALA A 116 8.84 -21.88 -42.32
C ALA A 116 10.28 -21.83 -42.86
N GLY A 117 11.22 -21.33 -42.04
CA GLY A 117 12.65 -21.29 -42.35
C GLY A 117 13.05 -20.59 -43.66
N ALA A 118 12.16 -19.78 -44.23
CA ALA A 118 12.42 -18.97 -45.42
C ALA A 118 13.03 -17.62 -45.05
N LYS A 119 13.93 -17.15 -45.91
CA LYS A 119 14.39 -15.77 -45.88
C LYS A 119 13.37 -14.81 -46.48
N LEU A 120 13.50 -13.52 -46.16
CA LEU A 120 12.59 -12.47 -46.61
C LEU A 120 12.52 -12.34 -48.15
N GLU A 121 13.59 -12.69 -48.85
CA GLU A 121 13.72 -12.71 -50.31
C GLU A 121 12.63 -13.52 -51.00
N LEU A 122 12.04 -14.51 -50.32
CA LEU A 122 10.94 -15.31 -50.84
C LEU A 122 9.68 -14.49 -51.14
N TRP A 123 9.50 -13.35 -50.46
CA TRP A 123 8.39 -12.41 -50.66
C TRP A 123 8.81 -11.16 -51.45
N ASP A 124 10.02 -11.13 -52.01
CA ASP A 124 10.49 -10.04 -52.87
C ASP A 124 10.36 -10.46 -54.34
N LYS A 125 9.50 -9.78 -55.10
CA LYS A 125 9.20 -10.14 -56.50
C LYS A 125 10.42 -10.15 -57.42
N ASP A 126 11.47 -9.40 -57.06
CA ASP A 126 12.70 -9.29 -57.85
C ASP A 126 13.81 -10.25 -57.39
N ALA A 127 13.67 -10.88 -56.21
CA ALA A 127 14.70 -11.76 -55.63
C ALA A 127 14.24 -13.21 -55.41
N CYS A 128 12.93 -13.47 -55.47
CA CYS A 128 12.35 -14.77 -55.15
C CYS A 128 12.84 -15.90 -56.06
N GLU A 129 12.95 -15.65 -57.37
CA GLU A 129 13.42 -16.66 -58.34
C GLU A 129 14.86 -17.09 -58.04
N ASP A 130 15.77 -16.13 -57.87
CA ASP A 130 17.17 -16.39 -57.52
C ASP A 130 17.30 -17.09 -56.16
N TYR A 131 16.52 -16.66 -55.17
CA TYR A 131 16.48 -17.30 -53.85
C TYR A 131 16.03 -18.76 -53.93
N LEU A 132 14.95 -19.04 -54.65
CA LEU A 132 14.44 -20.40 -54.83
C LEU A 132 15.39 -21.28 -55.65
N ALA A 133 16.07 -20.72 -56.65
CA ALA A 133 17.09 -21.44 -57.42
C ALA A 133 18.28 -21.84 -56.52
N MET A 134 18.74 -20.95 -55.65
CA MET A 134 19.79 -21.23 -54.67
C MET A 134 19.35 -22.30 -53.66
N GLU A 135 18.15 -22.17 -53.09
CA GLU A 135 17.61 -23.11 -52.11
C GLU A 135 17.35 -24.50 -52.74
N ALA A 136 16.95 -24.57 -54.01
CA ALA A 136 16.74 -25.82 -54.72
C ALA A 136 18.03 -26.60 -54.99
N ALA A 137 19.20 -25.95 -54.92
CA ALA A 137 20.50 -26.60 -55.07
C ALA A 137 20.89 -27.42 -53.82
N ASP A 138 20.28 -27.18 -52.66
CA ASP A 138 20.48 -27.97 -51.45
C ASP A 138 19.33 -28.99 -51.26
N PRO A 139 19.58 -30.31 -51.41
CA PRO A 139 18.57 -31.34 -51.20
C PRO A 139 17.91 -31.31 -49.81
N SER A 140 18.61 -30.79 -48.79
CA SER A 140 18.09 -30.65 -47.42
C SER A 140 16.97 -29.62 -47.31
N ARG A 141 16.81 -28.75 -48.33
CA ARG A 141 15.83 -27.67 -48.41
C ARG A 141 14.64 -28.00 -49.32
N SER A 142 14.53 -29.24 -49.78
CA SER A 142 13.43 -29.73 -50.62
C SER A 142 12.03 -29.45 -50.04
N TRP A 143 11.89 -29.43 -48.71
CA TRP A 143 10.66 -29.09 -48.02
C TRP A 143 10.23 -27.62 -48.24
N LEU A 144 11.18 -26.67 -48.27
CA LEU A 144 10.90 -25.25 -48.54
C LEU A 144 10.42 -25.08 -49.99
N ILE A 145 11.10 -25.74 -50.92
CA ILE A 145 10.70 -25.75 -52.33
C ILE A 145 9.30 -26.38 -52.50
N GLY A 146 9.01 -27.45 -51.76
CA GLY A 146 7.68 -28.06 -51.70
C GLY A 146 6.61 -27.05 -51.28
N MET A 147 6.85 -26.30 -50.21
CA MET A 147 5.93 -25.27 -49.73
C MET A 147 5.79 -24.09 -50.71
N ALA A 148 6.86 -23.68 -51.37
CA ALA A 148 6.81 -22.64 -52.40
C ALA A 148 6.00 -23.07 -53.64
N LYS A 149 6.06 -24.35 -54.02
CA LYS A 149 5.26 -24.92 -55.13
C LYS A 149 3.77 -24.80 -54.90
N GLU A 150 3.29 -25.01 -53.67
CA GLU A 150 1.86 -24.82 -53.34
C GLU A 150 1.39 -23.39 -53.64
N TYR A 151 2.28 -22.42 -53.46
CA TYR A 151 2.06 -21.01 -53.79
C TYR A 151 2.34 -20.66 -55.26
N GLY A 152 2.73 -21.63 -56.10
CA GLY A 152 3.02 -21.41 -57.51
C GLY A 152 4.44 -20.89 -57.76
N MET A 153 5.39 -21.23 -56.90
CA MET A 153 6.79 -20.77 -56.94
C MET A 153 6.97 -19.26 -56.73
N SER A 154 5.93 -18.55 -56.27
CA SER A 154 6.06 -17.16 -55.83
C SER A 154 5.05 -16.85 -54.73
N PRO A 155 5.47 -16.91 -53.45
CA PRO A 155 4.64 -16.50 -52.32
C PRO A 155 4.19 -15.03 -52.41
N TYR A 156 5.02 -14.13 -52.95
CA TYR A 156 4.63 -12.76 -53.27
C TYR A 156 3.44 -12.72 -54.23
N GLN A 157 3.56 -13.38 -55.39
CA GLN A 157 2.51 -13.39 -56.41
C GLN A 157 1.23 -14.02 -55.86
N ARG A 158 1.36 -15.07 -55.04
CA ARG A 158 0.23 -15.68 -54.37
C ARG A 158 -0.51 -14.71 -53.46
N LEU A 159 0.23 -14.01 -52.60
CA LEU A 159 -0.34 -13.05 -51.67
C LEU A 159 -1.06 -11.94 -52.43
N LEU A 160 -0.45 -11.44 -53.51
CA LEU A 160 -1.05 -10.44 -54.40
C LEU A 160 -2.37 -10.93 -55.04
N GLU A 161 -2.37 -12.11 -55.66
CA GLU A 161 -3.54 -12.65 -56.34
C GLU A 161 -4.70 -12.90 -55.36
N THR A 162 -4.38 -13.47 -54.20
CA THR A 162 -5.37 -13.74 -53.14
C THR A 162 -5.89 -12.42 -52.57
N ALA A 163 -5.03 -11.40 -52.39
CA ALA A 163 -5.43 -10.08 -51.94
C ALA A 163 -6.35 -9.36 -52.95
N ARG A 164 -6.07 -9.46 -54.26
CA ARG A 164 -6.95 -8.93 -55.32
C ARG A 164 -8.32 -9.60 -55.31
N GLU A 165 -8.39 -10.90 -55.07
CA GLU A 165 -9.67 -11.59 -54.90
C GLU A 165 -10.41 -11.07 -53.65
N ALA A 166 -9.69 -10.93 -52.53
CA ALA A 166 -10.24 -10.47 -51.27
C ALA A 166 -10.76 -9.02 -51.33
N GLN A 167 -10.14 -8.15 -52.13
CA GLN A 167 -10.60 -6.77 -52.37
C GLN A 167 -12.01 -6.68 -52.98
N LYS A 168 -12.54 -7.76 -53.56
CA LYS A 168 -13.94 -7.81 -54.02
C LYS A 168 -14.95 -7.85 -52.88
N TYR A 169 -14.53 -8.22 -51.68
CA TYR A 169 -15.40 -8.48 -50.53
C TYR A 169 -15.22 -7.46 -49.41
N GLY A 170 -14.01 -6.92 -49.22
CA GLY A 170 -13.69 -6.02 -48.13
C GLY A 170 -12.53 -5.07 -48.43
N VAL A 171 -12.02 -4.44 -47.39
CA VAL A 171 -10.98 -3.41 -47.47
C VAL A 171 -9.70 -3.86 -46.79
N ILE A 172 -8.56 -3.77 -47.48
CA ILE A 172 -7.26 -4.09 -46.90
C ILE A 172 -6.88 -2.98 -45.92
N LYS A 173 -6.59 -3.35 -44.67
CA LYS A 173 -6.36 -2.43 -43.54
C LYS A 173 -4.96 -2.49 -42.94
N GLY A 174 -4.12 -3.43 -43.36
CA GLY A 174 -2.76 -3.54 -42.86
C GLY A 174 -2.09 -4.86 -43.24
N MET A 175 -0.83 -4.97 -42.88
CA MET A 175 -0.02 -6.17 -43.05
C MET A 175 0.59 -6.63 -41.72
N LEU A 176 0.67 -7.94 -41.51
CA LEU A 176 1.30 -8.56 -40.35
C LEU A 176 2.52 -9.36 -40.80
N LEU A 177 3.65 -9.12 -40.16
CA LEU A 177 4.94 -9.75 -40.45
C LEU A 177 5.53 -10.36 -39.19
N HIS A 178 6.04 -11.57 -39.29
CA HIS A 178 6.95 -12.14 -38.29
C HIS A 178 8.01 -12.96 -39.02
N GLN A 179 9.17 -12.34 -39.19
CA GLN A 179 10.31 -12.90 -39.89
C GLN A 179 11.58 -12.21 -39.39
N GLY A 180 12.69 -12.95 -39.38
CA GLY A 180 14.00 -12.39 -39.05
C GLY A 180 15.00 -13.47 -38.65
N GLU A 181 14.55 -14.63 -38.17
CA GLU A 181 15.45 -15.69 -37.71
C GLU A 181 16.31 -16.27 -38.85
N SER A 182 15.87 -16.14 -40.12
CA SER A 182 16.65 -16.51 -41.31
C SER A 182 17.45 -15.36 -41.93
N ASN A 183 17.31 -14.13 -41.40
CA ASN A 183 18.04 -12.91 -41.79
C ASN A 183 18.54 -12.12 -40.55
N PRO A 184 19.09 -12.76 -39.49
CA PRO A 184 19.23 -12.10 -38.17
C PRO A 184 20.26 -10.95 -38.16
N ASP A 185 21.18 -10.94 -39.12
CA ASP A 185 22.26 -9.95 -39.22
C ASP A 185 22.14 -9.09 -40.51
N ASP A 186 21.01 -9.16 -41.23
CA ASP A 186 20.82 -8.44 -42.49
C ASP A 186 20.41 -6.99 -42.23
N SER A 187 21.37 -6.06 -42.30
CA SER A 187 21.11 -4.63 -42.13
C SER A 187 20.21 -4.01 -43.21
N THR A 188 19.99 -4.70 -44.33
CA THR A 188 19.08 -4.24 -45.41
C THR A 188 17.64 -4.70 -45.21
N TRP A 189 17.37 -5.52 -44.19
CA TRP A 189 16.08 -6.16 -43.95
C TRP A 189 14.91 -5.15 -43.89
N CYS A 190 15.04 -4.07 -43.12
CA CYS A 190 13.99 -3.04 -43.00
C CYS A 190 13.67 -2.38 -44.35
N GLY A 191 14.69 -2.12 -45.17
CA GLY A 191 14.52 -1.59 -46.52
C GLY A 191 13.80 -2.58 -47.44
N ARG A 192 14.10 -3.87 -47.34
CA ARG A 192 13.42 -4.91 -48.11
C ARG A 192 11.97 -5.09 -47.68
N VAL A 193 11.67 -5.05 -46.37
CA VAL A 193 10.28 -5.06 -45.87
C VAL A 193 9.49 -3.89 -46.44
N LYS A 194 10.07 -2.68 -46.42
CA LYS A 194 9.46 -1.49 -47.01
C LYS A 194 9.20 -1.67 -48.51
N LYS A 195 10.17 -2.21 -49.26
CA LYS A 195 10.02 -2.49 -50.69
C LYS A 195 8.86 -3.45 -50.96
N ILE A 196 8.80 -4.59 -50.27
CA ILE A 196 7.73 -5.59 -50.43
C ILE A 196 6.36 -4.97 -50.12
N HIS A 197 6.27 -4.20 -49.04
CA HIS A 197 5.06 -3.48 -48.67
C HIS A 197 4.60 -2.50 -49.76
N ASP A 198 5.52 -1.67 -50.27
CA ASP A 198 5.21 -0.65 -51.27
C ASP A 198 4.84 -1.27 -52.62
N ASP A 199 5.52 -2.34 -53.02
CA ASP A 199 5.22 -3.13 -54.23
C ASP A 199 3.80 -3.70 -54.16
N LEU A 200 3.43 -4.35 -53.04
CA LEU A 200 2.07 -4.85 -52.83
C LEU A 200 1.04 -3.72 -52.85
N CYS A 201 1.31 -2.60 -52.19
CA CYS A 201 0.38 -1.46 -52.17
C CYS A 201 0.18 -0.91 -53.59
N ALA A 202 1.25 -0.71 -54.35
CA ALA A 202 1.18 -0.22 -55.72
C ALA A 202 0.36 -1.17 -56.62
N GLU A 203 0.61 -2.48 -56.52
CA GLU A 203 -0.05 -3.48 -57.37
C GLU A 203 -1.51 -3.80 -56.96
N LEU A 204 -1.90 -3.43 -55.74
CA LEU A 204 -3.26 -3.52 -55.21
C LEU A 204 -4.03 -2.19 -55.28
N GLY A 205 -3.40 -1.11 -55.77
CA GLY A 205 -4.00 0.22 -55.83
C GLY A 205 -4.28 0.83 -54.45
N LEU A 206 -3.43 0.54 -53.46
CA LEU A 206 -3.50 1.04 -52.10
C LEU A 206 -2.52 2.21 -51.89
N ASP A 207 -2.88 3.12 -50.99
CA ASP A 207 -1.99 4.18 -50.53
C ASP A 207 -1.04 3.61 -49.46
N PRO A 208 0.26 3.46 -49.72
CA PRO A 208 1.19 2.83 -48.77
C PRO A 208 1.23 3.58 -47.43
N ALA A 209 1.01 4.90 -47.40
CA ALA A 209 1.00 5.66 -46.14
C ALA A 209 -0.20 5.32 -45.23
N LYS A 210 -1.25 4.70 -45.77
CA LYS A 210 -2.48 4.33 -45.03
C LYS A 210 -2.58 2.85 -44.69
N ILE A 211 -1.65 2.04 -45.17
CA ILE A 211 -1.60 0.61 -44.90
C ILE A 211 -0.47 0.38 -43.89
N PRO A 212 -0.76 0.22 -42.59
CA PRO A 212 0.29 -0.04 -41.60
C PRO A 212 0.84 -1.47 -41.74
N LEU A 213 2.13 -1.64 -41.43
CA LEU A 213 2.78 -2.95 -41.29
C LEU A 213 3.21 -3.16 -39.85
N LEU A 214 2.79 -4.27 -39.25
CA LEU A 214 3.21 -4.66 -37.90
C LEU A 214 4.21 -5.80 -38.00
N ALA A 215 5.43 -5.61 -37.49
CA ALA A 215 6.48 -6.62 -37.46
C ALA A 215 6.74 -7.09 -36.02
N GLY A 216 6.61 -8.38 -35.76
CA GLY A 216 6.89 -8.99 -34.46
C GLY A 216 8.38 -9.15 -34.20
N GLU A 217 8.82 -8.83 -32.99
CA GLU A 217 10.17 -9.16 -32.50
C GLU A 217 10.40 -10.66 -32.39
N LEU A 218 11.67 -11.05 -32.52
CA LEU A 218 12.15 -12.41 -32.33
C LEU A 218 12.32 -12.74 -30.84
N LYS A 219 12.51 -14.02 -30.55
CA LYS A 219 12.78 -14.54 -29.21
C LYS A 219 13.97 -13.85 -28.54
N TYR A 220 13.79 -13.35 -27.32
CA TYR A 220 14.82 -12.64 -26.57
C TYR A 220 15.90 -13.56 -25.96
N ALA A 221 17.05 -12.98 -25.63
CA ALA A 221 18.21 -13.70 -25.09
C ALA A 221 17.91 -14.37 -23.74
N GLU A 222 17.07 -13.76 -22.89
CA GLU A 222 16.67 -14.31 -21.59
C GLU A 222 15.85 -15.59 -21.69
N GLN A 223 15.37 -15.93 -22.89
CA GLN A 223 14.68 -17.18 -23.17
C GLN A 223 15.51 -18.15 -24.02
N ASP A 224 16.82 -17.94 -24.19
CA ASP A 224 17.73 -18.69 -25.08
C ASP A 224 17.51 -18.43 -26.58
N GLY A 225 17.01 -17.24 -26.94
CA GLY A 225 16.87 -16.82 -28.33
C GLY A 225 18.21 -16.50 -29.00
N VAL A 226 18.63 -17.30 -29.97
CA VAL A 226 19.94 -17.12 -30.66
C VAL A 226 19.96 -15.94 -31.62
N CYS A 227 18.79 -15.46 -32.06
CA CYS A 227 18.65 -14.32 -32.97
C CYS A 227 18.24 -13.03 -32.23
N ALA A 228 18.35 -12.97 -30.90
CA ALA A 228 17.83 -11.85 -30.10
C ALA A 228 18.40 -10.48 -30.51
N ALA A 229 19.67 -10.44 -30.95
CA ALA A 229 20.31 -9.20 -31.40
C ALA A 229 19.59 -8.53 -32.59
N PHE A 230 18.88 -9.30 -33.41
CA PHE A 230 18.09 -8.75 -34.52
C PHE A 230 17.08 -7.69 -34.05
N ASN A 231 16.49 -7.86 -32.87
CA ASN A 231 15.48 -6.95 -32.34
C ASN A 231 16.05 -5.55 -32.13
N ASP A 232 17.25 -5.47 -31.56
CA ASP A 232 17.90 -4.21 -31.19
C ASP A 232 18.71 -3.60 -32.34
N VAL A 233 19.29 -4.44 -33.21
CA VAL A 233 20.27 -4.03 -34.22
C VAL A 233 19.64 -3.86 -35.60
N VAL A 234 18.58 -4.60 -35.93
CA VAL A 234 17.95 -4.59 -37.26
C VAL A 234 16.52 -4.06 -37.18
N LEU A 235 15.63 -4.79 -36.49
CA LEU A 235 14.19 -4.51 -36.46
C LEU A 235 13.85 -3.15 -35.84
N SER A 236 14.63 -2.71 -34.85
CA SER A 236 14.50 -1.39 -34.21
C SER A 236 14.52 -0.22 -35.20
N HIS A 237 15.21 -0.35 -36.34
CA HIS A 237 15.29 0.66 -37.39
C HIS A 237 14.07 0.68 -38.34
N LEU A 238 13.15 -0.28 -38.23
CA LEU A 238 11.98 -0.37 -39.12
C LEU A 238 11.16 0.94 -39.14
N PRO A 239 10.82 1.58 -38.01
CA PRO A 239 10.06 2.82 -38.00
C PRO A 239 10.80 4.02 -38.64
N GLU A 240 12.12 3.97 -38.71
CA GLU A 240 12.94 5.01 -39.35
C GLU A 240 12.87 4.90 -40.88
N VAL A 241 12.90 3.68 -41.40
CA VAL A 241 12.84 3.38 -42.85
C VAL A 241 11.39 3.41 -43.37
N MET A 242 10.43 3.05 -42.52
CA MET A 242 9.02 2.93 -42.83
C MET A 242 8.19 3.55 -41.69
N PRO A 243 7.80 4.83 -41.75
CA PRO A 243 7.08 5.51 -40.67
C PRO A 243 5.70 4.92 -40.32
N ASN A 244 5.09 4.15 -41.23
CA ASN A 244 3.87 3.35 -41.02
C ASN A 244 4.18 1.89 -40.65
N GLY A 245 5.44 1.57 -40.36
CA GLY A 245 5.92 0.30 -39.85
C GLY A 245 6.05 0.35 -38.33
N TYR A 246 5.54 -0.66 -37.65
CA TYR A 246 5.52 -0.71 -36.18
C TYR A 246 6.11 -2.03 -35.69
N VAL A 247 6.99 -1.92 -34.68
CA VAL A 247 7.57 -3.07 -33.99
C VAL A 247 6.61 -3.53 -32.89
N ILE A 248 6.33 -4.83 -32.84
CA ILE A 248 5.49 -5.47 -31.84
C ILE A 248 6.35 -6.29 -30.90
N SER A 249 6.36 -5.89 -29.63
CA SER A 249 7.29 -6.47 -28.66
C SER A 249 7.05 -7.96 -28.40
N ALA A 250 8.13 -8.72 -28.27
CA ALA A 250 8.16 -10.12 -27.83
C ALA A 250 8.37 -10.27 -26.31
N LEU A 251 8.50 -9.17 -25.56
CA LEU A 251 8.77 -9.22 -24.12
C LEU A 251 7.68 -10.01 -23.38
N GLY A 252 8.06 -11.10 -22.70
CA GLY A 252 7.11 -11.97 -22.00
C GLY A 252 6.31 -12.93 -22.89
N CYS A 253 6.53 -12.96 -24.21
CA CYS A 253 6.01 -14.03 -25.05
C CYS A 253 6.75 -15.32 -24.71
N GLU A 254 6.05 -16.29 -24.10
CA GLU A 254 6.64 -17.56 -23.68
C GLU A 254 7.18 -18.36 -24.86
N SER A 255 8.38 -18.90 -24.73
CA SER A 255 9.04 -19.69 -25.78
C SER A 255 8.81 -21.19 -25.66
N THR A 256 9.03 -21.92 -26.75
CA THR A 256 9.28 -23.37 -26.66
C THR A 256 10.67 -23.62 -26.05
N GLY A 257 11.00 -24.89 -25.79
CA GLY A 257 12.34 -25.28 -25.35
C GLY A 257 13.40 -25.25 -26.46
N ASP A 258 13.06 -24.87 -27.70
CA ASP A 258 14.03 -24.69 -28.78
C ASP A 258 14.54 -23.24 -28.85
N GLN A 259 15.46 -22.94 -29.77
CA GLN A 259 16.15 -21.65 -29.84
C GLN A 259 15.41 -20.56 -30.63
N PHE A 260 14.27 -20.86 -31.26
CA PHE A 260 13.65 -19.99 -32.27
C PHE A 260 12.16 -19.72 -32.04
N HIS A 261 11.40 -20.68 -31.50
CA HIS A 261 9.94 -20.65 -31.58
C HIS A 261 9.26 -20.20 -30.29
N PHE A 262 8.14 -19.51 -30.47
CA PHE A 262 7.24 -19.19 -29.37
C PHE A 262 6.30 -20.37 -29.07
N SER A 263 5.93 -20.52 -27.80
CA SER A 263 4.86 -21.42 -27.37
C SER A 263 3.48 -20.87 -27.77
N THR A 264 2.42 -21.64 -27.55
CA THR A 264 1.03 -21.17 -27.77
C THR A 264 0.73 -19.88 -27.01
N GLU A 265 1.15 -19.77 -25.75
CA GLU A 265 0.89 -18.56 -24.95
C GLU A 265 1.74 -17.37 -25.42
N GLY A 266 2.98 -17.62 -25.89
CA GLY A 266 3.80 -16.59 -26.53
C GLY A 266 3.17 -16.06 -27.83
N MET A 267 2.72 -16.97 -28.71
CA MET A 267 2.02 -16.59 -29.94
C MET A 267 0.69 -15.87 -29.67
N ARG A 268 -0.03 -16.26 -28.60
CA ARG A 268 -1.24 -15.58 -28.14
C ARG A 268 -0.96 -14.14 -27.74
N LEU A 269 0.06 -13.93 -26.90
CA LEU A 269 0.44 -12.59 -26.46
C LEU A 269 0.89 -11.72 -27.64
N MET A 270 1.68 -12.28 -28.56
CA MET A 270 2.11 -11.60 -29.79
C MET A 270 0.90 -11.18 -30.65
N GLY A 271 -0.02 -12.11 -30.93
CA GLY A 271 -1.24 -11.84 -31.71
C GLY A 271 -2.14 -10.78 -31.06
N TYR A 272 -2.29 -10.82 -29.73
CA TYR A 272 -3.04 -9.80 -28.98
C TYR A 272 -2.39 -8.42 -29.08
N ARG A 273 -1.05 -8.33 -29.02
CA ARG A 273 -0.35 -7.05 -29.19
C ARG A 273 -0.46 -6.51 -30.61
N MET A 274 -0.37 -7.38 -31.61
CA MET A 274 -0.64 -7.01 -33.01
C MET A 274 -2.06 -6.45 -33.16
N ALA A 275 -3.07 -7.09 -32.56
CA ALA A 275 -4.44 -6.64 -32.63
C ALA A 275 -4.66 -5.31 -31.89
N ASP A 276 -4.15 -5.18 -30.67
CA ASP A 276 -4.22 -3.95 -29.89
C ASP A 276 -3.64 -2.77 -30.68
N LYS A 277 -2.45 -2.94 -31.29
CA LYS A 277 -1.83 -1.88 -32.09
C LYS A 277 -2.63 -1.57 -33.35
N MET A 278 -3.17 -2.59 -34.01
CA MET A 278 -3.96 -2.41 -35.24
C MET A 278 -5.30 -1.71 -34.97
N LEU A 279 -5.95 -2.00 -33.84
CA LEU A 279 -7.16 -1.33 -33.37
C LEU A 279 -6.89 0.15 -33.07
N GLU A 280 -5.78 0.45 -32.37
CA GLU A 280 -5.33 1.82 -32.08
C GLU A 280 -5.16 2.63 -33.37
N LEU A 281 -4.43 2.08 -34.35
CA LEU A 281 -4.18 2.74 -35.65
C LEU A 281 -5.46 2.98 -36.46
N GLN A 282 -6.52 2.20 -36.20
CA GLN A 282 -7.82 2.35 -36.84
C GLN A 282 -8.81 3.19 -36.02
N GLY A 283 -8.36 3.79 -34.91
CA GLY A 283 -9.17 4.68 -34.08
C GLY A 283 -10.14 3.97 -33.14
N PHE A 284 -10.00 2.66 -32.94
CA PHE A 284 -10.81 1.93 -31.96
C PHE A 284 -10.18 2.01 -30.58
N LYS A 285 -11.01 2.35 -29.58
CA LYS A 285 -10.55 2.42 -28.18
C LYS A 285 -10.41 1.01 -27.61
N LYS A 286 -9.22 0.71 -27.10
CA LYS A 286 -8.93 -0.50 -26.34
C LYS A 286 -9.82 -0.56 -25.08
N PRO A 287 -10.44 -1.70 -24.73
CA PRO A 287 -10.88 -1.93 -23.37
C PRO A 287 -9.65 -2.09 -22.48
N GLU A 288 -9.46 -1.23 -21.46
CA GLU A 288 -8.34 -1.30 -20.52
C GLU A 288 -8.33 -2.64 -19.77
N LYS A 289 -7.66 -3.65 -20.32
CA LYS A 289 -7.21 -4.83 -19.59
C LYS A 289 -5.73 -4.65 -19.28
N ARG A 290 -5.40 -4.43 -18.01
CA ARG A 290 -4.04 -4.51 -17.47
C ARG A 290 -3.80 -5.96 -17.06
N THR A 291 -2.82 -6.61 -17.66
CA THR A 291 -2.42 -7.98 -17.31
C THR A 291 -1.26 -7.92 -16.33
N VAL A 292 -1.38 -8.60 -15.20
CA VAL A 292 -0.27 -8.85 -14.25
C VAL A 292 0.15 -10.30 -14.43
N THR A 293 1.34 -10.52 -15.01
CA THR A 293 1.93 -11.86 -15.13
C THR A 293 2.68 -12.20 -13.86
N LEU A 294 2.24 -13.24 -13.15
CA LEU A 294 2.92 -13.77 -11.97
C LEU A 294 3.80 -14.96 -12.39
N SER A 295 5.08 -14.95 -12.02
CA SER A 295 6.04 -16.02 -12.32
C SER A 295 6.36 -16.84 -11.06
N PRO A 296 5.52 -17.80 -10.64
CA PRO A 296 5.69 -18.52 -9.37
C PRO A 296 6.97 -19.37 -9.29
N LYS A 297 7.63 -19.64 -10.41
CA LYS A 297 8.89 -20.41 -10.47
C LYS A 297 10.16 -19.55 -10.27
N LYS A 298 10.05 -18.22 -10.25
CA LYS A 298 11.17 -17.30 -9.99
C LYS A 298 10.88 -16.58 -8.68
N LEU A 299 11.36 -17.15 -7.57
CA LEU A 299 11.28 -16.48 -6.26
C LEU A 299 12.01 -15.13 -6.38
N GLY A 300 11.35 -14.06 -5.92
CA GLY A 300 11.92 -12.72 -5.87
C GLY A 300 12.97 -12.58 -4.76
N ILE A 301 13.21 -11.36 -4.31
CA ILE A 301 14.04 -11.14 -3.12
C ILE A 301 13.37 -11.76 -1.88
N ASN A 302 14.19 -12.22 -0.93
CA ASN A 302 13.67 -12.62 0.38
C ASN A 302 13.02 -11.42 1.05
N VAL A 303 11.76 -11.57 1.47
CA VAL A 303 11.05 -10.57 2.24
C VAL A 303 11.53 -10.65 3.69
N SER A 304 11.96 -9.53 4.26
CA SER A 304 12.43 -9.49 5.65
C SER A 304 11.32 -9.97 6.60
N PRO A 305 11.60 -10.86 7.57
CA PRO A 305 10.64 -11.20 8.61
C PRO A 305 10.29 -10.01 9.49
N THR A 306 11.09 -8.93 9.46
CA THR A 306 10.83 -7.66 10.16
C THR A 306 10.33 -6.55 9.23
N LEU A 307 9.72 -6.89 8.08
CA LEU A 307 9.26 -5.89 7.13
C LEU A 307 8.13 -5.01 7.69
N ALA A 308 7.23 -5.59 8.50
CA ALA A 308 6.05 -4.90 9.02
C ALA A 308 6.03 -4.90 10.54
N GLY A 309 6.02 -3.72 11.14
CA GLY A 309 5.95 -3.52 12.58
C GLY A 309 5.18 -2.26 12.93
N ILE A 310 5.18 -1.91 14.21
CA ILE A 310 4.52 -0.71 14.72
C ILE A 310 5.55 0.32 15.16
N PHE A 311 5.23 1.58 14.87
CA PHE A 311 5.91 2.74 15.42
C PHE A 311 5.00 3.36 16.47
N PHE A 312 5.56 3.62 17.65
CA PHE A 312 4.79 4.09 18.79
C PHE A 312 5.51 5.26 19.47
N GLU A 313 4.81 6.38 19.59
CA GLU A 313 5.22 7.53 20.39
C GLU A 313 4.00 8.10 21.13
N ASP A 314 4.23 8.81 22.24
CA ASP A 314 3.18 9.49 22.99
C ASP A 314 2.74 10.75 22.25
N ILE A 315 1.88 10.56 21.25
CA ILE A 315 1.25 11.61 20.43
C ILE A 315 -0.27 11.41 20.44
N ASN A 316 -1.04 12.50 20.45
CA ASN A 316 -2.51 12.45 20.48
C ASN A 316 -3.08 11.70 21.70
N GLN A 317 -2.42 11.79 22.86
CA GLN A 317 -2.77 11.03 24.07
C GLN A 317 -2.73 9.52 23.80
N SER A 318 -1.78 9.02 23.00
CA SER A 318 -1.69 7.60 22.66
C SER A 318 -1.25 6.75 23.84
N VAL A 319 -0.54 7.30 24.84
CA VAL A 319 -0.12 6.59 26.06
C VAL A 319 -1.07 6.91 27.20
N ASP A 320 -0.87 8.07 27.85
CA ASP A 320 -1.77 8.58 28.88
C ASP A 320 -3.07 9.01 28.21
N GLY A 321 -4.21 8.50 28.67
CA GLY A 321 -5.51 8.63 28.01
C GLY A 321 -5.75 7.69 26.83
N GLY A 322 -4.69 7.08 26.31
CA GLY A 322 -4.68 6.10 25.22
C GLY A 322 -4.49 4.70 25.75
N ILE A 323 -3.41 4.02 25.36
CA ILE A 323 -3.16 2.60 25.70
C ILE A 323 -3.03 2.33 27.20
N SER A 324 -2.69 3.33 28.01
CA SER A 324 -2.70 3.21 29.47
C SER A 324 -4.13 3.05 29.98
N ALA A 325 -4.36 2.05 30.82
CA ALA A 325 -5.65 1.86 31.49
C ALA A 325 -5.79 2.71 32.78
N GLN A 326 -4.78 3.53 33.12
CA GLN A 326 -4.89 4.53 34.16
C GLN A 326 -5.88 5.61 33.74
N LEU A 327 -6.90 5.87 34.55
CA LEU A 327 -7.98 6.81 34.23
C LEU A 327 -7.77 8.20 34.84
N ILE A 328 -6.75 8.38 35.69
CA ILE A 328 -6.45 9.64 36.34
C ILE A 328 -5.37 10.41 35.57
N GLN A 329 -5.77 11.52 34.97
CA GLN A 329 -4.85 12.49 34.38
C GLN A 329 -4.15 13.27 35.49
N ASN A 330 -2.84 13.52 35.35
CA ASN A 330 -2.04 14.23 36.35
C ASN A 330 -2.17 13.62 37.76
N ASN A 331 -2.00 12.30 37.84
CA ASN A 331 -2.17 11.49 39.03
C ASN A 331 -1.23 11.85 40.19
N SER A 332 -0.06 12.42 39.91
CA SER A 332 0.96 12.83 40.88
C SER A 332 1.08 14.35 41.03
N PHE A 333 0.17 15.13 40.44
CA PHE A 333 0.17 16.60 40.49
C PHE A 333 1.45 17.28 39.96
N GLN A 334 2.34 16.54 39.29
CA GLN A 334 3.58 17.05 38.73
C GLN A 334 3.38 18.02 37.55
N ALA A 335 2.19 18.05 36.94
CA ALA A 335 1.84 19.03 35.90
C ALA A 335 1.53 20.44 36.48
N TYR A 336 2.38 20.88 37.41
CA TYR A 336 2.34 22.17 38.10
C TYR A 336 3.64 22.93 37.82
N ASN A 337 3.56 24.26 37.71
CA ASN A 337 4.69 25.14 37.39
C ASN A 337 5.52 24.69 36.15
N VAL A 338 4.84 24.12 35.15
CA VAL A 338 5.47 23.56 33.95
C VAL A 338 6.17 24.66 33.13
N PRO A 339 7.49 24.59 32.93
CA PRO A 339 8.24 25.62 32.19
C PRO A 339 7.81 25.71 30.73
N ASP A 340 7.76 26.94 30.20
CA ASP A 340 7.34 27.24 28.82
C ASP A 340 5.96 26.65 28.42
N GLY A 341 5.17 26.21 29.40
CA GLY A 341 3.81 25.71 29.21
C GLY A 341 2.81 26.86 29.12
N PRO A 342 1.72 26.73 28.32
CA PRO A 342 0.66 27.72 28.32
C PRO A 342 -0.01 27.79 29.70
N ALA A 343 -0.19 29.01 30.22
CA ALA A 343 -0.72 29.24 31.57
C ALA A 343 -2.13 28.65 31.80
N ASN A 344 -2.89 28.43 30.72
CA ASN A 344 -4.24 27.88 30.74
C ASN A 344 -4.29 26.35 30.55
N GLU A 345 -3.17 25.70 30.23
CA GLU A 345 -3.11 24.25 29.99
C GLU A 345 -2.58 23.49 31.20
N PHE A 346 -1.63 24.07 31.93
CA PHE A 346 -1.05 23.45 33.12
C PHE A 346 -1.46 24.20 34.38
N SER A 347 -1.30 23.56 35.53
CA SER A 347 -1.53 24.21 36.82
C SER A 347 -0.43 25.26 37.02
N THR A 348 -0.73 26.53 36.74
CA THR A 348 0.22 27.65 36.93
C THR A 348 -0.14 28.54 38.12
N CYS A 349 -1.18 28.16 38.87
CA CYS A 349 -1.56 28.81 40.12
C CYS A 349 -2.28 27.82 41.06
N ASP A 350 -2.27 28.15 42.35
CA ASP A 350 -2.78 27.34 43.47
C ASP A 350 -4.27 26.95 43.40
N THR A 351 -5.02 27.44 42.41
CA THR A 351 -6.49 27.27 42.32
C THR A 351 -6.97 26.54 41.06
N VAL A 352 -6.08 26.30 40.09
CA VAL A 352 -6.41 25.58 38.85
C VAL A 352 -5.58 24.32 38.80
N PHE A 353 -6.21 23.15 38.87
CA PHE A 353 -5.52 21.87 38.84
C PHE A 353 -5.69 21.20 37.47
N PHE A 354 -4.59 20.96 36.77
CA PHE A 354 -4.64 20.28 35.48
C PHE A 354 -5.23 18.87 35.63
N GLY A 355 -6.37 18.60 34.99
CA GLY A 355 -7.09 17.32 35.07
C GLY A 355 -8.03 17.16 36.28
N TRP A 356 -8.11 18.17 37.14
CA TRP A 356 -8.91 18.11 38.38
C TRP A 356 -9.80 19.35 38.57
N THR A 357 -10.89 19.17 39.32
CA THR A 357 -11.82 20.24 39.68
C THR A 357 -12.01 20.29 41.19
N VAL A 358 -11.98 21.49 41.77
CA VAL A 358 -12.33 21.68 43.19
C VAL A 358 -13.82 21.40 43.40
N VAL A 359 -14.13 20.57 44.40
CA VAL A 359 -15.50 20.25 44.82
C VAL A 359 -15.82 21.02 46.08
N SER A 360 -16.84 21.87 46.02
CA SER A 360 -17.39 22.59 47.19
C SER A 360 -18.90 22.47 47.18
N LYS A 361 -19.45 21.57 48.01
CA LYS A 361 -20.90 21.32 48.11
C LYS A 361 -21.58 22.33 49.05
N GLU A 362 -22.89 22.20 49.23
CA GLU A 362 -23.67 23.15 50.04
C GLU A 362 -23.05 23.37 51.43
N GLY A 363 -22.81 24.63 51.77
CA GLY A 363 -22.23 25.04 53.05
C GLY A 363 -20.72 24.77 53.21
N ALA A 364 -20.04 24.19 52.23
CA ALA A 364 -18.63 23.86 52.32
C ALA A 364 -17.72 25.10 52.16
N GLN A 365 -16.69 25.20 52.99
CA GLN A 365 -15.67 26.25 53.00
C GLN A 365 -14.30 25.62 53.27
N GLY A 366 -13.35 25.87 52.38
CA GLY A 366 -11.99 25.37 52.49
C GLY A 366 -11.15 25.80 51.31
N GLN A 367 -9.91 25.32 51.29
CA GLN A 367 -8.97 25.52 50.19
C GLN A 367 -8.29 24.19 49.83
N ALA A 368 -8.06 23.98 48.53
CA ALA A 368 -7.12 22.98 48.02
C ALA A 368 -6.04 23.71 47.22
N ARG A 369 -4.75 23.39 47.44
CA ARG A 369 -3.62 23.98 46.72
C ARG A 369 -2.49 22.97 46.51
N ALA A 370 -1.81 23.03 45.37
CA ALA A 370 -0.58 22.29 45.15
C ALA A 370 0.53 22.87 46.04
N VAL A 371 1.36 22.01 46.64
CA VAL A 371 2.49 22.39 47.50
C VAL A 371 3.70 21.51 47.23
N ASP A 372 4.89 22.08 47.31
CA ASP A 372 6.21 21.45 47.16
C ASP A 372 6.89 21.14 48.51
N ASP A 373 6.40 21.72 49.60
CA ASP A 373 6.99 21.60 50.95
C ASP A 373 6.74 20.24 51.60
N LYS A 374 5.89 19.41 50.98
CA LYS A 374 5.46 18.12 51.52
C LYS A 374 5.23 17.07 50.42
N PRO A 375 6.27 16.70 49.66
CA PRO A 375 6.14 15.69 48.62
C PRO A 375 5.96 14.30 49.23
N LEU A 376 5.32 13.38 48.48
CA LEU A 376 5.29 11.96 48.83
C LEU A 376 6.69 11.37 48.87
N VAL A 377 7.50 11.67 47.85
CA VAL A 377 8.88 11.19 47.71
C VAL A 377 9.85 12.32 48.00
N LYS A 378 10.58 12.22 49.13
CA LYS A 378 11.50 13.28 49.58
C LYS A 378 12.88 13.24 48.92
N ASN A 379 13.34 12.04 48.57
CA ASN A 379 14.70 11.80 48.09
C ASN A 379 14.64 11.03 46.76
N LEU A 380 14.20 11.71 45.70
CA LEU A 380 14.20 11.12 44.36
C LEU A 380 15.62 10.81 43.92
N GLN A 381 15.78 9.65 43.27
CA GLN A 381 17.04 9.30 42.65
C GLN A 381 17.30 10.20 41.45
N ARG A 382 18.37 10.98 41.52
CA ARG A 382 18.83 11.84 40.43
C ARG A 382 19.80 11.06 39.56
N TRP A 383 19.28 10.51 38.47
CA TRP A 383 20.07 9.72 37.52
C TRP A 383 20.95 10.55 36.60
N TYR A 384 20.58 11.82 36.42
CA TYR A 384 21.17 12.72 35.45
C TYR A 384 21.50 14.06 36.11
N ASP A 385 22.68 14.59 35.75
CA ASP A 385 23.14 15.94 36.07
C ASP A 385 22.95 16.77 34.78
N PHE A 386 21.96 17.64 34.75
CA PHE A 386 21.49 18.36 33.58
C PHE A 386 22.21 19.73 33.41
N ASP A 387 22.45 20.17 32.16
CA ASP A 387 23.36 21.30 31.82
C ASP A 387 23.11 22.56 32.67
N PRO A 388 24.09 23.13 33.41
CA PRO A 388 23.88 24.36 34.17
C PRO A 388 23.67 25.57 33.25
N ASN A 389 23.97 25.46 31.95
CA ASN A 389 23.60 26.45 30.95
C ASN A 389 22.17 26.24 30.41
N ASP A 390 21.49 25.15 30.81
CA ASP A 390 20.06 25.05 30.63
C ASP A 390 19.37 26.13 31.46
N LYS A 391 18.45 26.85 30.85
CA LYS A 391 17.62 27.83 31.56
C LYS A 391 16.63 27.15 32.52
N TYR A 392 16.46 25.84 32.42
CA TYR A 392 15.70 25.02 33.36
C TYR A 392 16.66 24.31 34.32
N ASP A 393 16.55 24.61 35.61
CA ASP A 393 17.35 23.97 36.67
C ASP A 393 16.88 22.51 36.89
N ASP A 394 17.82 21.58 37.07
CA ASP A 394 17.62 20.21 37.56
C ASP A 394 16.61 20.14 38.71
N ALA A 395 16.69 21.10 39.64
CA ALA A 395 15.81 21.18 40.79
C ALA A 395 14.34 21.18 40.38
N LEU A 396 13.99 21.91 39.32
CA LEU A 396 12.61 22.03 38.84
C LEU A 396 12.10 20.75 38.18
N ARG A 397 13.00 19.99 37.53
CA ARG A 397 12.64 18.71 36.90
C ARG A 397 12.35 17.61 37.91
N TYR A 398 13.09 17.59 39.02
CA TYR A 398 12.89 16.61 40.09
C TYR A 398 11.97 17.15 41.20
N GLU A 399 11.37 18.33 41.03
CA GLU A 399 10.41 18.86 41.99
C GLU A 399 9.14 18.00 41.99
N GLN A 400 8.59 17.77 43.17
CA GLN A 400 7.41 16.95 43.38
C GLN A 400 6.40 17.74 44.17
N TYR A 401 5.12 17.54 43.85
CA TYR A 401 4.04 18.29 44.46
C TYR A 401 3.02 17.33 45.06
N SER A 402 2.40 17.76 46.16
CA SER A 402 1.18 17.14 46.69
C SER A 402 0.07 18.19 46.78
N VAL A 403 -1.17 17.76 46.97
CA VAL A 403 -2.28 18.71 47.20
C VAL A 403 -2.56 18.82 48.68
N ARG A 404 -2.42 20.02 49.22
CA ARG A 404 -2.83 20.37 50.58
C ARG A 404 -4.28 20.85 50.61
N PHE A 405 -5.02 20.32 51.57
CA PHE A 405 -6.38 20.72 51.90
C PHE A 405 -6.41 21.38 53.27
N ASP A 406 -7.02 22.56 53.38
CA ASP A 406 -7.36 23.19 54.65
C ASP A 406 -8.89 23.40 54.67
N ILE A 407 -9.58 22.57 55.45
CA ILE A 407 -11.05 22.56 55.52
C ILE A 407 -11.49 23.36 56.74
N GLU A 408 -12.22 24.45 56.51
CA GLU A 408 -12.78 25.30 57.58
C GLU A 408 -14.16 24.79 58.00
N ASN A 409 -15.02 24.51 57.02
CA ASN A 409 -16.33 23.91 57.21
C ASN A 409 -16.55 22.86 56.11
N PRO A 410 -16.73 21.58 56.43
CA PRO A 410 -16.93 20.55 55.40
C PRO A 410 -18.26 20.71 54.65
N GLY A 411 -19.29 21.34 55.23
CA GLY A 411 -20.63 21.38 54.64
C GLY A 411 -21.12 19.97 54.28
N GLU A 412 -21.67 19.82 53.08
CA GLU A 412 -21.99 18.50 52.49
C GLU A 412 -20.79 17.79 51.82
N GLY A 413 -19.62 18.43 51.80
CA GLY A 413 -18.35 17.87 51.32
C GLY A 413 -17.48 18.91 50.59
N TYR A 414 -16.21 18.99 50.98
CA TYR A 414 -15.18 19.78 50.29
C TYR A 414 -14.04 18.88 49.83
N GLY A 415 -13.50 19.09 48.63
CA GLY A 415 -12.37 18.33 48.13
C GLY A 415 -12.01 18.62 46.67
N ILE A 416 -11.58 17.60 45.93
CA ILE A 416 -11.33 17.66 44.48
C ILE A 416 -11.93 16.45 43.77
N ALA A 417 -12.12 16.56 42.45
CA ALA A 417 -12.51 15.46 41.60
C ALA A 417 -11.59 15.32 40.38
N ALA A 418 -11.16 14.10 40.09
CA ALA A 418 -10.37 13.79 38.89
C ALA A 418 -11.29 13.63 37.69
N ASN A 419 -11.14 14.49 36.68
CA ASN A 419 -12.06 14.51 35.55
C ASN A 419 -11.80 13.38 34.55
N GLY A 420 -10.57 12.86 34.50
CA GLY A 420 -10.15 11.87 33.50
C GLY A 420 -9.70 12.51 32.20
N PHE A 421 -9.50 11.69 31.17
CA PHE A 421 -8.93 12.11 29.89
C PHE A 421 -10.02 12.54 28.91
N GLY A 422 -10.41 13.81 28.98
CA GLY A 422 -11.37 14.43 28.06
C GLY A 422 -10.74 15.49 27.15
N ILE A 423 -11.55 16.00 26.22
CA ILE A 423 -11.18 17.12 25.35
C ILE A 423 -12.27 18.19 25.46
N ALA A 424 -11.89 19.42 25.80
CA ALA A 424 -12.76 20.58 25.84
C ALA A 424 -12.45 21.53 24.67
N GLU A 425 -13.49 22.05 24.02
CA GLU A 425 -13.34 23.13 23.05
C GLU A 425 -12.99 24.45 23.76
N TYR A 426 -11.88 25.07 23.34
CA TYR A 426 -11.42 26.37 23.78
C TYR A 426 -11.39 27.35 22.58
N LYS A 427 -12.37 28.25 22.49
CA LYS A 427 -12.39 29.27 21.42
C LYS A 427 -11.52 30.47 21.80
N ARG A 428 -10.48 30.76 21.02
CA ARG A 428 -9.73 32.03 21.07
C ARG A 428 -9.52 32.57 19.65
N GLY A 429 -10.22 33.66 19.31
CA GLY A 429 -10.14 34.27 17.98
C GLY A 429 -10.94 33.49 16.91
N PRO A 430 -10.65 33.66 15.61
CA PRO A 430 -11.42 33.04 14.52
C PRO A 430 -11.22 31.51 14.36
N GLY A 431 -10.72 30.81 15.39
CA GLY A 431 -10.50 29.37 15.39
C GLY A 431 -10.93 28.68 16.69
N VAL A 432 -11.23 27.38 16.59
CA VAL A 432 -11.44 26.48 17.74
C VAL A 432 -10.09 25.85 18.08
N ILE A 433 -9.63 26.06 19.31
CA ILE A 433 -8.50 25.33 19.91
C ILE A 433 -9.11 24.27 20.82
N TYR A 434 -8.44 23.15 21.04
CA TYR A 434 -8.90 22.12 21.97
C TYR A 434 -7.95 22.07 23.16
N SER A 435 -8.49 21.89 24.38
CA SER A 435 -7.73 21.69 25.61
C SER A 435 -8.00 20.31 26.16
N ASN A 436 -6.96 19.64 26.63
CA ASN A 436 -7.04 18.36 27.34
C ASN A 436 -7.22 18.54 28.87
N ASN A 437 -7.38 19.77 29.36
CA ASN A 437 -7.72 20.07 30.75
C ASN A 437 -9.23 20.24 30.88
N THR A 438 -9.97 19.13 30.92
CA THR A 438 -11.42 19.21 31.10
C THR A 438 -11.78 19.48 32.55
N GLN A 439 -12.80 20.32 32.74
CA GLN A 439 -13.43 20.57 34.05
C GLN A 439 -14.76 19.79 34.16
N THR A 440 -14.90 18.72 33.37
CA THR A 440 -16.12 17.92 33.23
C THR A 440 -15.79 16.43 33.31
N PRO A 441 -16.69 15.60 33.85
CA PRO A 441 -16.54 14.13 33.84
C PRO A 441 -16.15 13.55 32.49
N SER A 442 -15.06 12.78 32.47
CA SER A 442 -14.44 12.18 31.28
C SER A 442 -13.84 10.79 31.58
N ILE A 443 -14.22 10.16 32.69
CA ILE A 443 -13.92 8.76 32.97
C ILE A 443 -15.12 7.92 32.48
N PRO A 444 -14.96 7.07 31.45
CA PRO A 444 -16.06 6.27 30.92
C PRO A 444 -16.34 5.09 31.87
N ALA A 445 -17.13 5.34 32.91
CA ALA A 445 -17.52 4.30 33.86
C ALA A 445 -18.46 3.30 33.16
N VAL A 446 -18.28 2.00 33.42
CA VAL A 446 -19.05 0.91 32.83
C VAL A 446 -19.79 0.18 33.94
N GLN A 447 -21.11 0.06 33.81
CA GLN A 447 -21.95 -0.60 34.80
C GLN A 447 -21.42 -1.99 35.18
N GLY A 448 -21.29 -2.22 36.49
CA GLY A 448 -20.91 -3.50 37.06
C GLY A 448 -19.40 -3.76 37.10
N VAL A 449 -18.59 -2.99 36.37
CA VAL A 449 -17.13 -3.05 36.39
C VAL A 449 -16.61 -2.43 37.68
N SER A 450 -15.60 -3.09 38.27
CA SER A 450 -14.87 -2.56 39.42
C SER A 450 -13.61 -1.83 38.96
N TYR A 451 -13.24 -0.78 39.68
CA TYR A 451 -12.06 0.02 39.45
C TYR A 451 -11.20 0.00 40.72
N ASP A 452 -9.97 -0.47 40.58
CA ASP A 452 -8.97 -0.53 41.62
C ASP A 452 -8.45 0.89 41.87
N LEU A 453 -8.78 1.41 43.05
CA LEU A 453 -8.41 2.72 43.54
C LEU A 453 -7.15 2.60 44.42
N GLY A 454 -6.17 3.46 44.18
CA GLY A 454 -5.04 3.70 45.07
C GLY A 454 -4.78 5.18 45.24
N LEU A 455 -4.45 5.64 46.45
CA LEU A 455 -4.08 7.02 46.73
C LEU A 455 -3.24 7.12 48.00
N TYR A 456 -2.43 8.16 48.12
CA TYR A 456 -1.67 8.43 49.33
C TYR A 456 -2.31 9.59 50.09
N LEU A 457 -2.50 9.42 51.40
CA LEU A 457 -3.01 10.46 52.29
C LEU A 457 -2.11 10.65 53.49
N GLN A 458 -2.06 11.88 53.97
CA GLN A 458 -1.42 12.27 55.21
C GLN A 458 -2.27 13.33 55.93
N GLY A 459 -2.41 13.23 57.24
CA GLY A 459 -3.18 14.17 58.05
C GLY A 459 -2.30 15.03 58.95
N ALA A 460 -2.68 16.29 59.17
CA ALA A 460 -2.17 17.11 60.28
C ALA A 460 -3.23 17.14 61.39
N GLY A 461 -3.46 15.99 62.02
CA GLY A 461 -4.47 15.85 63.08
C GLY A 461 -5.91 15.80 62.57
N TYR A 462 -6.14 15.65 61.26
CA TYR A 462 -7.46 15.44 60.66
C TYR A 462 -8.20 14.24 61.29
N LYS A 463 -9.45 14.45 61.72
CA LYS A 463 -10.25 13.44 62.45
C LYS A 463 -11.46 12.92 61.67
N GLY A 464 -11.77 13.51 60.52
CA GLY A 464 -12.87 13.09 59.66
C GLY A 464 -12.52 11.87 58.81
N ASN A 465 -13.46 11.54 57.92
CA ASN A 465 -13.28 10.60 56.85
C ASN A 465 -13.06 11.31 55.51
N ILE A 466 -12.27 10.68 54.65
CA ILE A 466 -12.17 11.02 53.24
C ILE A 466 -13.07 10.04 52.47
N SER A 467 -14.16 10.55 51.91
CA SER A 467 -15.08 9.78 51.06
C SER A 467 -14.63 9.82 49.61
N VAL A 468 -14.58 8.66 48.96
CA VAL A 468 -14.16 8.51 47.57
C VAL A 468 -15.20 7.73 46.79
N TYR A 469 -15.62 8.26 45.64
CA TYR A 469 -16.67 7.69 44.79
C TYR A 469 -16.62 8.27 43.37
N LEU A 470 -17.29 7.60 42.42
CA LEU A 470 -17.53 8.13 41.08
C LEU A 470 -18.82 8.96 41.07
N GLU A 471 -18.83 10.10 40.38
CA GLU A 471 -20.05 10.90 40.14
C GLU A 471 -20.16 11.38 38.69
N ASP A 472 -21.40 11.55 38.22
CA ASP A 472 -21.71 12.08 36.88
C ASP A 472 -21.66 13.61 36.83
N ALA A 473 -21.96 14.18 35.66
CA ALA A 473 -21.91 15.63 35.43
C ALA A 473 -22.94 16.44 36.24
N GLN A 474 -23.95 15.78 36.82
CA GLN A 474 -24.93 16.40 37.70
C GLN A 474 -24.54 16.24 39.19
N GLY A 475 -23.41 15.59 39.48
CA GLY A 475 -22.96 15.29 40.83
C GLY A 475 -23.69 14.09 41.47
N ASN A 476 -24.43 13.29 40.69
CA ASN A 476 -25.04 12.09 41.24
C ASN A 476 -23.98 11.00 41.37
N VAL A 477 -23.95 10.34 42.54
CA VAL A 477 -23.07 9.20 42.80
C VAL A 477 -23.36 8.06 41.81
N ASN A 478 -22.31 7.46 41.28
CA ASN A 478 -22.31 6.37 40.29
C ASN A 478 -21.44 5.17 40.71
N SER A 479 -21.11 5.05 41.99
CA SER A 479 -20.42 3.88 42.56
C SER A 479 -20.79 3.67 44.03
N ASN A 480 -20.33 2.56 44.62
CA ASN A 480 -20.22 2.52 46.08
C ASN A 480 -19.31 3.65 46.59
N VAL A 481 -19.58 4.13 47.81
CA VAL A 481 -18.78 5.15 48.48
C VAL A 481 -17.80 4.48 49.43
N VAL A 482 -16.51 4.67 49.20
CA VAL A 482 -15.44 4.23 50.10
C VAL A 482 -15.13 5.35 51.09
N ARG A 483 -14.83 5.01 52.34
CA ARG A 483 -14.44 5.98 53.38
C ARG A 483 -13.12 5.57 54.00
N PHE A 484 -12.11 6.45 53.91
CA PHE A 484 -10.83 6.31 54.58
C PHE A 484 -10.79 7.18 55.82
N SER A 485 -10.31 6.63 56.93
CA SER A 485 -10.19 7.31 58.22
C SER A 485 -8.85 7.02 58.85
N GLY A 486 -8.56 7.68 59.98
CA GLY A 486 -7.33 7.44 60.72
C GLY A 486 -6.08 7.90 59.98
N LEU A 487 -6.16 9.05 59.30
CA LEU A 487 -5.01 9.68 58.65
C LEU A 487 -3.92 9.98 59.69
N THR A 488 -2.69 9.60 59.35
CA THR A 488 -1.52 9.72 60.23
C THR A 488 -0.69 10.95 59.88
N GLY A 489 0.24 11.30 60.78
CA GLY A 489 1.24 12.33 60.52
C GLY A 489 2.26 11.96 59.44
N ASP A 490 2.26 10.71 58.96
CA ASP A 490 3.08 10.20 57.85
C ASP A 490 2.22 9.82 56.65
N TRP A 491 2.80 9.86 55.45
CA TRP A 491 2.16 9.37 54.22
C TRP A 491 1.80 7.90 54.35
N LYS A 492 0.57 7.57 53.96
CA LYS A 492 0.09 6.20 53.92
C LYS A 492 -0.69 5.94 52.64
N GLN A 493 -0.44 4.79 52.03
CA GLN A 493 -1.24 4.32 50.90
C GLN A 493 -2.58 3.78 51.39
N PHE A 494 -3.64 4.17 50.69
CA PHE A 494 -4.99 3.67 50.85
C PHE A 494 -5.45 3.06 49.53
N GLN A 495 -6.13 1.91 49.62
CA GLN A 495 -6.61 1.16 48.47
C GLN A 495 -8.06 0.70 48.71
N ALA A 496 -8.84 0.66 47.63
CA ALA A 496 -10.20 0.12 47.64
C ALA A 496 -10.66 -0.21 46.22
N GLN A 497 -11.88 -0.74 46.10
CA GLN A 497 -12.55 -0.93 44.82
C GLN A 497 -13.82 -0.07 44.74
N LEU A 498 -13.98 0.63 43.62
CA LEU A 498 -15.19 1.34 43.25
C LEU A 498 -15.88 0.53 42.16
N ARG A 499 -17.09 0.04 42.42
CA ARG A 499 -17.92 -0.65 41.45
C ARG A 499 -18.94 0.32 40.86
N ALA A 500 -18.87 0.53 39.55
CA ALA A 500 -19.76 1.47 38.88
C ALA A 500 -21.20 0.95 38.82
N GLU A 501 -22.17 1.81 39.09
CA GLU A 501 -23.59 1.47 39.11
C GLU A 501 -24.27 1.64 37.76
N ARG A 502 -23.78 2.59 36.95
CA ARG A 502 -24.31 2.95 35.63
C ARG A 502 -23.16 3.18 34.64
N SER A 503 -23.43 2.93 33.37
CA SER A 503 -22.52 3.28 32.28
C SER A 503 -22.72 4.75 31.89
N VAL A 504 -21.88 5.65 32.41
CA VAL A 504 -21.94 7.09 32.18
C VAL A 504 -20.58 7.72 32.43
N ASP A 505 -20.24 8.77 31.68
CA ASP A 505 -19.04 9.56 31.95
C ASP A 505 -19.08 10.13 33.36
N SER A 506 -18.04 9.80 34.11
CA SER A 506 -17.92 10.05 35.54
C SER A 506 -16.62 10.79 35.84
N ARG A 507 -16.49 11.26 37.07
CA ARG A 507 -15.24 11.75 37.66
C ARG A 507 -15.03 11.12 39.03
N LEU A 508 -13.78 11.00 39.46
CA LEU A 508 -13.44 10.45 40.78
C LEU A 508 -13.45 11.56 41.83
N ALA A 509 -14.51 11.66 42.64
CA ALA A 509 -14.61 12.63 43.72
C ALA A 509 -13.92 12.13 44.99
N ILE A 510 -13.12 13.00 45.61
CA ILE A 510 -12.42 12.78 46.88
C ILE A 510 -12.80 13.94 47.80
N VAL A 511 -13.64 13.69 48.80
CA VAL A 511 -14.23 14.74 49.66
C VAL A 511 -14.06 14.46 51.14
N ALA A 512 -13.73 15.51 51.89
CA ALA A 512 -13.61 15.52 53.34
C ALA A 512 -14.95 15.83 54.02
N ASP A 513 -15.21 15.19 55.17
CA ASP A 513 -16.45 15.36 55.95
C ASP A 513 -16.28 16.10 57.31
N ALA A 514 -15.05 16.49 57.64
CA ALA A 514 -14.71 17.25 58.84
C ALA A 514 -13.79 18.42 58.52
N ALA A 515 -13.75 19.41 59.43
CA ALA A 515 -12.74 20.46 59.41
C ALA A 515 -11.34 19.91 59.75
N GLY A 516 -10.30 20.56 59.22
CA GLY A 516 -8.89 20.22 59.47
C GLY A 516 -8.05 20.15 58.19
N THR A 517 -6.79 19.74 58.35
CA THR A 517 -5.80 19.76 57.28
C THR A 517 -5.31 18.36 56.92
N PHE A 518 -5.27 18.07 55.62
CA PHE A 518 -4.69 16.83 55.07
C PHE A 518 -4.02 17.07 53.71
N TRP A 519 -3.24 16.08 53.26
CA TRP A 519 -2.58 16.07 51.95
C TRP A 519 -2.96 14.82 51.18
N LEU A 520 -2.98 14.95 49.85
CA LEU A 520 -3.24 13.91 48.87
C LEU A 520 -2.10 13.88 47.85
N ASP A 521 -1.65 12.69 47.50
CA ASP A 521 -0.70 12.49 46.39
C ASP A 521 -0.96 11.14 45.70
N PHE A 522 -0.46 11.01 44.49
CA PHE A 522 -0.39 9.79 43.67
C PHE A 522 -1.70 8.97 43.63
N VAL A 523 -2.69 9.49 42.90
CA VAL A 523 -4.02 8.87 42.78
C VAL A 523 -4.12 8.01 41.53
N THR A 524 -4.51 6.76 41.69
CA THR A 524 -4.65 5.80 40.60
C THR A 524 -6.06 5.23 40.58
N LEU A 525 -6.60 5.05 39.38
CA LEU A 525 -7.87 4.38 39.15
C LEU A 525 -7.72 3.53 37.89
N VAL A 526 -7.65 2.22 38.07
CA VAL A 526 -7.45 1.25 36.98
C VAL A 526 -8.62 0.27 36.96
N PRO A 527 -9.23 -0.05 35.81
CA PRO A 527 -10.25 -1.09 35.73
C PRO A 527 -9.74 -2.45 36.25
N GLU A 528 -10.64 -3.26 36.80
CA GLU A 528 -10.33 -4.62 37.26
C GLU A 528 -9.65 -5.44 36.14
N ALA A 529 -8.80 -6.40 36.54
CA ALA A 529 -7.96 -7.17 35.61
C ALA A 529 -8.70 -7.76 34.40
N SER A 530 -9.99 -8.13 34.53
CA SER A 530 -10.82 -8.65 33.43
C SER A 530 -10.96 -7.69 32.24
N GLN A 531 -10.80 -6.39 32.50
CA GLN A 531 -10.89 -5.29 31.53
C GLN A 531 -9.52 -4.90 30.95
N LEU A 532 -8.43 -5.45 31.46
CA LEU A 532 -7.08 -5.19 30.98
C LEU A 532 -6.69 -6.19 29.89
N TRP A 533 -5.82 -5.75 28.98
CA TRP A 533 -5.29 -6.64 27.95
C TRP A 533 -4.58 -7.84 28.59
N LYS A 534 -4.93 -9.06 28.15
CA LYS A 534 -4.42 -10.33 28.69
C LYS A 534 -4.49 -10.40 30.23
N GLY A 535 -5.53 -9.84 30.84
CA GLY A 535 -5.72 -9.87 32.29
C GLY A 535 -4.73 -9.01 33.07
N GLY A 536 -4.07 -8.04 32.43
CA GLY A 536 -3.05 -7.19 33.04
C GLY A 536 -1.67 -7.83 33.16
N LYS A 537 -1.46 -9.02 32.59
CA LYS A 537 -0.19 -9.77 32.64
C LYS A 537 1.01 -8.95 32.20
N TYR A 538 0.84 -8.13 31.15
CA TYR A 538 1.92 -7.33 30.54
C TYR A 538 1.92 -5.87 31.00
N GLY A 539 1.11 -5.54 32.01
CA GLY A 539 0.94 -4.17 32.48
C GLY A 539 -0.51 -3.67 32.34
N PRO A 540 -0.78 -2.46 32.85
CA PRO A 540 -2.11 -1.89 32.92
C PRO A 540 -2.50 -1.28 31.57
N PHE A 541 -2.63 -2.11 30.55
CA PHE A 541 -2.98 -1.70 29.20
C PHE A 541 -4.47 -1.88 28.90
N ARG A 542 -5.03 -0.92 28.16
CA ARG A 542 -6.39 -0.99 27.64
C ARG A 542 -6.56 -2.17 26.68
N LYS A 543 -7.54 -3.00 26.98
CA LYS A 543 -7.78 -4.25 26.25
C LYS A 543 -8.10 -4.02 24.78
N ASP A 544 -9.02 -3.12 24.48
CA ASP A 544 -9.50 -2.82 23.12
C ASP A 544 -8.37 -2.33 22.19
N LEU A 545 -7.54 -1.41 22.66
CA LEU A 545 -6.45 -0.85 21.86
C LEU A 545 -5.33 -1.86 21.62
N LEU A 546 -4.98 -2.65 22.63
CA LEU A 546 -3.92 -3.66 22.49
C LEU A 546 -4.37 -4.88 21.68
N GLU A 547 -5.64 -5.27 21.74
CA GLU A 547 -6.22 -6.28 20.83
C GLU A 547 -6.17 -5.80 19.37
N ALA A 548 -6.43 -4.52 19.12
CA ALA A 548 -6.31 -3.95 17.79
C ALA A 548 -4.84 -3.93 17.29
N LEU A 549 -3.88 -3.61 18.15
CA LEU A 549 -2.45 -3.68 17.82
C LEU A 549 -1.97 -5.11 17.59
N GLU A 550 -2.43 -6.07 18.39
CA GLU A 550 -2.13 -7.51 18.24
C GLU A 550 -2.64 -8.06 16.91
N ALA A 551 -3.83 -7.62 16.47
CA ALA A 551 -4.42 -8.01 15.19
C ALA A 551 -3.62 -7.54 13.96
N LEU A 552 -2.70 -6.57 14.11
CA LEU A 552 -1.79 -6.16 13.04
C LEU A 552 -0.64 -7.16 12.81
N HIS A 553 -0.46 -8.13 13.72
CA HIS A 553 0.66 -9.07 13.73
C HIS A 553 2.03 -8.39 13.55
N PRO A 554 2.37 -7.37 14.39
CA PRO A 554 3.62 -6.65 14.24
C PRO A 554 4.81 -7.55 14.56
N THR A 555 5.85 -7.46 13.75
CA THR A 555 7.09 -8.25 13.92
C THR A 555 8.17 -7.48 14.69
N PHE A 556 8.04 -6.16 14.77
CA PHE A 556 8.84 -5.29 15.62
C PHE A 556 8.03 -4.11 16.14
N MET A 557 8.49 -3.49 17.23
CA MET A 557 7.88 -2.31 17.82
C MET A 557 8.93 -1.25 18.14
N ARG A 558 8.86 -0.10 17.47
CA ARG A 558 9.72 1.07 17.76
C ARG A 558 9.07 1.99 18.79
N PHE A 559 9.77 2.32 19.87
CA PHE A 559 9.25 3.17 20.98
C PHE A 559 10.39 3.89 21.74
N PRO A 560 10.12 4.91 22.57
CA PRO A 560 8.95 5.77 22.55
C PRO A 560 8.98 6.73 21.35
N GLY A 561 9.96 6.59 20.45
CA GLY A 561 9.89 7.00 19.04
C GLY A 561 9.82 8.50 18.73
N GLY A 562 10.16 8.84 17.48
CA GLY A 562 9.83 10.14 16.87
C GLY A 562 10.35 11.38 17.59
N CYS A 563 9.65 12.49 17.37
CA CYS A 563 9.94 13.79 17.98
C CYS A 563 9.74 13.78 19.50
N ALA A 564 8.90 12.86 20.03
CA ALA A 564 8.72 12.70 21.47
C ALA A 564 10.04 12.38 22.20
N SER A 565 10.91 11.54 21.63
CA SER A 565 12.20 11.16 22.25
C SER A 565 13.17 12.33 22.38
N GLU A 566 13.11 13.27 21.43
CA GLU A 566 13.96 14.47 21.36
C GLU A 566 13.47 15.58 22.29
N GLY A 567 12.16 15.63 22.58
CA GLY A 567 11.54 16.69 23.35
C GLY A 567 11.48 18.04 22.61
N PRO A 568 10.65 18.98 23.08
CA PRO A 568 10.60 20.35 22.56
C PRO A 568 11.70 21.23 23.16
N ASN A 569 12.27 20.82 24.29
CA ASN A 569 13.36 21.44 25.03
C ASN A 569 13.96 20.34 25.93
N TYR A 570 14.97 20.69 26.73
CA TYR A 570 15.68 19.73 27.56
C TYR A 570 14.80 19.12 28.69
N PHE A 571 13.92 19.91 29.30
CA PHE A 571 12.93 19.44 30.29
C PHE A 571 12.01 18.34 29.71
N GLY A 572 11.58 18.51 28.46
CA GLY A 572 10.66 17.60 27.79
C GLY A 572 11.32 16.40 27.08
N GLN A 573 12.62 16.19 27.26
CA GLN A 573 13.33 15.02 26.75
C GLN A 573 12.97 13.75 27.50
N VAL A 574 12.94 12.61 26.80
CA VAL A 574 12.65 11.31 27.40
C VAL A 574 13.94 10.66 27.89
N PHE A 575 13.96 10.36 29.20
CA PHE A 575 15.03 9.62 29.86
C PHE A 575 14.47 8.37 30.52
N TRP A 576 14.96 7.20 30.13
CA TRP A 576 14.31 5.93 30.47
C TRP A 576 14.38 5.60 31.96
N LYS A 577 15.45 5.97 32.67
CA LYS A 577 15.59 5.69 34.11
C LYS A 577 14.60 6.44 34.98
N ASN A 578 14.08 7.56 34.49
CA ASN A 578 13.02 8.30 35.17
C ASN A 578 11.65 7.59 35.06
N SER A 579 11.54 6.59 34.18
CA SER A 579 10.28 5.90 33.83
C SER A 579 10.17 4.48 34.37
N ILE A 580 11.15 4.02 35.13
CA ILE A 580 11.20 2.67 35.71
C ILE A 580 11.08 2.73 37.23
N GLY A 581 10.96 1.57 37.88
CA GLY A 581 10.79 1.49 39.33
C GLY A 581 9.35 1.80 39.78
N PRO A 582 9.16 2.06 41.10
CA PRO A 582 7.86 2.42 41.68
C PRO A 582 7.26 3.62 40.95
N ARG A 583 5.96 3.56 40.63
CA ARG A 583 5.33 4.56 39.76
C ARG A 583 5.20 5.93 40.42
N GLU A 584 5.11 5.97 41.74
CA GLU A 584 5.10 7.19 42.55
C GLU A 584 6.46 7.90 42.61
N GLU A 585 7.54 7.23 42.19
CA GLU A 585 8.89 7.81 42.13
C GLU A 585 9.27 8.27 40.70
N ARG A 586 8.40 8.03 39.71
CA ARG A 586 8.67 8.36 38.31
C ARG A 586 8.48 9.85 38.03
N ILE A 587 9.26 10.38 37.09
CA ILE A 587 9.29 11.81 36.78
C ILE A 587 8.53 12.08 35.49
N GLY A 588 7.33 12.65 35.61
CA GLY A 588 6.57 13.14 34.48
C GLY A 588 7.20 14.38 33.84
N PHE A 589 6.77 14.69 32.62
CA PHE A 589 7.30 15.82 31.87
C PHE A 589 6.28 16.31 30.83
N ARG A 590 6.45 17.55 30.37
CA ARG A 590 5.70 18.06 29.21
C ARG A 590 6.35 17.54 27.94
N ASN A 591 5.63 16.72 27.19
CA ASN A 591 6.15 16.11 25.98
C ASN A 591 6.17 17.08 24.79
N HIS A 592 6.78 16.61 23.68
CA HIS A 592 6.89 17.38 22.43
C HIS A 592 5.55 17.85 21.87
N TRP A 593 4.49 17.07 22.09
CA TRP A 593 3.15 17.32 21.55
C TRP A 593 2.29 18.21 22.46
N GLY A 594 2.90 18.82 23.47
CA GLY A 594 2.31 19.91 24.24
C GLY A 594 1.48 19.48 25.45
N TYR A 595 1.47 18.18 25.81
CA TYR A 595 0.73 17.69 26.97
C TYR A 595 1.62 17.00 28.00
N TRP A 596 1.05 16.75 29.19
CA TRP A 596 1.75 16.08 30.28
C TRP A 596 1.81 14.56 30.05
N THR A 597 3.00 13.99 30.19
CA THR A 597 3.23 12.54 30.25
C THR A 597 3.64 12.18 31.68
N SER A 598 2.86 11.32 32.33
CA SER A 598 3.05 10.86 33.71
C SER A 598 4.14 9.81 33.89
N GLN A 599 4.54 9.16 32.79
CA GLN A 599 5.39 7.96 32.80
C GLN A 599 4.81 6.78 33.61
N TYR A 600 3.48 6.73 33.81
CA TYR A 600 2.80 5.56 34.38
C TYR A 600 3.02 4.30 33.52
N ILE A 601 3.06 4.48 32.19
CA ILE A 601 3.63 3.55 31.23
C ILE A 601 5.03 4.07 30.86
N GLY A 602 6.07 3.37 31.31
CA GLY A 602 7.46 3.71 31.05
C GLY A 602 8.15 2.68 30.15
N PHE A 603 9.48 2.74 30.09
CA PHE A 603 10.29 1.84 29.26
C PHE A 603 10.08 0.37 29.59
N TYR A 604 9.92 0.03 30.87
CA TYR A 604 9.67 -1.36 31.27
C TYR A 604 8.31 -1.85 30.75
N GLU A 605 7.25 -1.05 30.88
CA GLU A 605 5.94 -1.40 30.33
C GLU A 605 5.96 -1.49 28.79
N TYR A 606 6.73 -0.64 28.08
CA TYR A 606 6.91 -0.82 26.63
C TYR A 606 7.60 -2.14 26.27
N LEU A 607 8.61 -2.57 27.03
CA LEU A 607 9.24 -3.88 26.80
C LEU A 607 8.24 -5.03 27.00
N LEU A 608 7.41 -4.96 28.06
CA LEU A 608 6.34 -5.93 28.30
C LEU A 608 5.28 -5.90 27.19
N MET A 609 4.96 -4.73 26.65
CA MET A 609 4.05 -4.60 25.50
C MET A 609 4.62 -5.29 24.26
N ALA A 610 5.91 -5.08 23.95
CA ALA A 610 6.57 -5.76 22.84
C ALA A 610 6.54 -7.29 23.01
N GLU A 611 6.89 -7.77 24.21
CA GLU A 611 6.83 -9.19 24.56
C GLU A 611 5.40 -9.76 24.38
N GLY A 612 4.40 -9.05 24.91
CA GLY A 612 3.01 -9.46 24.81
C GLY A 612 2.48 -9.52 23.38
N LEU A 613 2.98 -8.66 22.49
CA LEU A 613 2.63 -8.61 21.06
C LEU A 613 3.42 -9.63 20.22
N GLY A 614 4.43 -10.28 20.80
CA GLY A 614 5.37 -11.13 20.06
C GLY A 614 6.26 -10.34 19.09
N ALA A 615 6.47 -9.05 19.35
CA ALA A 615 7.24 -8.15 18.50
C ALA A 615 8.64 -7.92 19.07
N THR A 616 9.65 -7.84 18.21
CA THR A 616 11.01 -7.45 18.63
C THR A 616 11.02 -5.97 19.06
N PRO A 617 11.47 -5.63 20.28
CA PRO A 617 11.54 -4.23 20.70
C PRO A 617 12.65 -3.47 19.96
N LEU A 618 12.34 -2.24 19.53
CA LEU A 618 13.27 -1.28 18.93
C LEU A 618 13.24 0.05 19.70
N PRO A 619 13.86 0.10 20.89
CA PRO A 619 13.86 1.29 21.74
C PRO A 619 14.69 2.43 21.13
N VAL A 620 14.25 3.67 21.38
CA VAL A 620 14.87 4.92 20.94
C VAL A 620 15.29 5.70 22.17
N LEU A 621 16.56 6.12 22.21
CA LEU A 621 17.14 6.88 23.31
C LEU A 621 17.58 8.25 22.79
N ASN A 622 17.55 9.26 23.67
CA ASN A 622 18.02 10.60 23.33
C ASN A 622 19.55 10.60 23.15
N ASN A 623 20.05 11.32 22.16
CA ASN A 623 21.47 11.42 21.82
C ASN A 623 22.05 12.83 22.02
N GLY A 624 21.45 13.64 22.88
CA GLY A 624 21.89 15.00 23.18
C GLY A 624 21.35 16.06 22.24
N VAL A 625 20.23 15.81 21.55
CA VAL A 625 19.59 16.80 20.68
C VAL A 625 18.10 16.95 21.02
N THR A 626 17.59 18.14 20.75
CA THR A 626 16.16 18.46 20.79
C THR A 626 15.60 18.61 19.38
N CYS A 627 14.29 18.57 19.26
CA CYS A 627 13.65 18.52 17.96
C CYS A 627 13.83 19.81 17.16
N GLN A 628 14.42 19.70 15.97
CA GLN A 628 14.67 20.83 15.07
C GLN A 628 13.38 21.54 14.64
N PHE A 629 12.27 20.79 14.53
CA PHE A 629 10.97 21.33 14.14
C PHE A 629 10.27 22.11 15.26
N ALA A 630 10.60 21.88 16.53
CA ALA A 630 10.01 22.61 17.66
C ALA A 630 10.58 24.03 17.85
N GLY A 631 11.55 24.45 17.03
CA GLY A 631 12.10 25.82 17.02
C GLY A 631 13.01 26.19 18.19
N HIS A 632 13.12 25.33 19.21
CA HIS A 632 14.00 25.49 20.36
C HIS A 632 15.16 24.50 20.22
N GLN A 633 16.21 24.93 19.52
CA GLN A 633 17.33 24.06 19.16
C GLN A 633 18.37 24.06 20.28
N TYR A 634 18.36 23.01 21.09
CA TYR A 634 19.46 22.59 21.95
C TYR A 634 20.20 21.39 21.34
N VAL A 635 21.52 21.51 21.26
CA VAL A 635 22.47 20.45 20.97
C VAL A 635 23.46 20.44 22.12
N ALA A 636 23.65 19.29 22.75
CA ALA A 636 24.57 19.14 23.86
C ALA A 636 25.98 19.57 23.43
N PRO A 637 26.65 20.43 24.21
CA PRO A 637 27.99 20.91 23.90
C PRO A 637 28.99 19.75 23.91
N LEU A 638 30.07 19.90 23.13
CA LEU A 638 31.17 18.93 23.03
C LEU A 638 32.55 19.61 22.95
N GLU A 639 32.58 20.93 23.11
CA GLU A 639 33.73 21.80 22.88
C GLU A 639 34.83 21.55 23.92
N THR A 640 34.48 21.50 25.20
CA THR A 640 35.43 21.28 26.30
C THR A 640 35.51 19.82 26.74
N GLN A 641 36.50 19.48 27.57
CA GLN A 641 36.56 18.13 28.15
C GLN A 641 35.41 17.88 29.13
N GLU A 642 35.02 18.90 29.90
CA GLU A 642 33.88 18.85 30.82
C GLU A 642 32.58 18.57 30.05
N ASP A 643 32.37 19.23 28.90
CA ASP A 643 31.21 18.99 28.03
C ASP A 643 31.18 17.54 27.52
N ARG A 644 32.33 17.00 27.09
CA ARG A 644 32.43 15.62 26.61
C ARG A 644 32.20 14.59 27.72
N ASP A 645 32.77 14.81 28.91
CA ASP A 645 32.58 13.95 30.06
C ASP A 645 31.10 13.94 30.48
N ARG A 646 30.46 15.11 30.43
CA ARG A 646 29.02 15.25 30.67
C ARG A 646 28.19 14.50 29.63
N PHE A 647 28.42 14.74 28.33
CA PHE A 647 27.70 14.04 27.26
C PHE A 647 27.82 12.52 27.41
N TYR A 648 29.03 12.05 27.71
CA TYR A 648 29.27 10.64 27.98
C TYR A 648 28.43 10.13 29.17
N SER A 649 28.42 10.86 30.27
CA SER A 649 27.69 10.48 31.48
C SER A 649 26.16 10.44 31.31
N ILE A 650 25.60 11.34 30.51
CA ILE A 650 24.14 11.49 30.34
C ILE A 650 23.58 10.63 29.20
N PHE A 651 24.27 10.56 28.06
CA PHE A 651 23.70 9.94 26.86
C PHE A 651 24.36 8.60 26.51
N VAL A 652 25.70 8.54 26.54
CA VAL A 652 26.42 7.31 26.19
C VAL A 652 26.23 6.26 27.29
N LYS A 653 26.50 6.63 28.54
CA LYS A 653 26.32 5.73 29.68
C LYS A 653 24.85 5.33 29.83
N ASP A 654 23.91 6.23 29.58
CA ASP A 654 22.49 5.92 29.66
C ASP A 654 22.04 4.86 28.64
N ALA A 655 22.59 4.91 27.43
CA ALA A 655 22.38 3.88 26.42
C ALA A 655 23.02 2.54 26.80
N LEU A 656 24.23 2.56 27.36
CA LEU A 656 24.90 1.35 27.84
C LEU A 656 24.13 0.71 29.00
N ASP A 657 23.70 1.52 29.97
CA ASP A 657 22.90 1.09 31.12
C ASP A 657 21.56 0.50 30.66
N PHE A 658 20.94 1.06 29.60
CA PHE A 658 19.71 0.51 29.03
C PHE A 658 19.93 -0.85 28.35
N ILE A 659 21.03 -0.99 27.61
CA ILE A 659 21.41 -2.27 26.98
C ILE A 659 21.64 -3.34 28.07
N GLU A 660 22.34 -2.98 29.15
CA GLU A 660 22.56 -3.86 30.30
C GLU A 660 21.24 -4.18 31.01
N PHE A 661 20.37 -3.20 31.23
CA PHE A 661 19.05 -3.44 31.82
C PHE A 661 18.21 -4.44 31.01
N CYS A 662 18.32 -4.43 29.69
CA CYS A 662 17.55 -5.34 28.82
C CYS A 662 18.20 -6.73 28.64
N ASN A 663 19.53 -6.83 28.68
CA ASN A 663 20.26 -8.04 28.26
C ASN A 663 21.23 -8.59 29.31
N GLY A 664 21.48 -7.84 30.37
CA GLY A 664 22.38 -8.18 31.46
C GLY A 664 21.88 -9.34 32.30
N SER A 665 22.76 -9.85 33.15
CA SER A 665 22.36 -10.85 34.15
C SER A 665 21.45 -10.21 35.19
N THR A 666 20.57 -10.97 35.83
CA THR A 666 19.84 -10.45 37.01
C THR A 666 20.75 -10.26 38.23
N ASP A 667 22.02 -10.67 38.13
CA ASP A 667 23.05 -10.51 39.17
C ASP A 667 23.89 -9.22 39.00
N THR A 668 23.68 -8.47 37.91
CA THR A 668 24.30 -7.15 37.68
C THR A 668 23.34 -6.02 38.06
#